data_AF-A0A1S3HKB9-F1
#
_entry.id   AF-A0A1S3HKB9-F1
#
_cell.length_a   1.000
_cell.length_b   1.000
_cell.length_c   1.000
_cell.angle_alpha   90.00
_cell.angle_beta   90.00
_cell.angle_gamma   90.00
#
_symmetry.space_group_name_H-M   'P 1'
#
loop_
_entity.id
_entity.type
_entity.pdbx_description
1 polymer ?
#
loop_
_entity_poly.entity_id
_entity_poly.type
_entity_poly.pdbx_seq_one_letter_code
_entity_poly.pdbx_strand_id
1 'polypeptide(L)'
;MASRLHNSLIDLLVMVGLDQETGLKPNVTDSSANDPLFLSNYEPQVLASISAQCAMFPQSFPNQDEAYPPTDAVDNRTVLTPISEQEDAHFRACDRRKRIAKSLPRRVTLGTIAGGRKMLRMLSTSGGELPISAEVIQSLTAFCFPDGMKVYRHSTPTHIHFLVLTDITGERSYAACATYTRSFMCKSCRVDEGDDHYYDAIPEDLIEDGSAHKMGQRVYIPCCLTLISKYPYFTVMKECLSCLVPKLQSNPREVKTTLEKFALQLSATPVPPAGNVAIRFYLDTYPVTLYPSDDPNKEVVNMQLNHVFLKFDPDAILTVIRSILTQQRIVFMSSCYAMLTTVMESFLVFVRPFVWNYTYVPLIPEKLLTLLEALGCFIMGCHARHKGLVEQIEGIVAVNIDDGSVDVCSTLNIPHLPFAAEQDFKQAVSQMKPRLNMEMAQVERPCPVNLEQLTHNRDMFQLQINKDIQAVCLELMVNLFREVKKYIREASSFFNKDQFLENQREEELPFYREVVSTELFKAFVRSRFQGADFFDEFEDKMKLATRQHAGPKFQNPDDQVRPGQLKKRTPSYSNLFSSPRPAWSGHTGALTSKTDYIVFQLPRFRFESVAGYHKVLMEELTRREKCCKQANMFPRKAVYLYLRGALQIACDEPIRGLRDFDAICKYNKALFPSKQVGSVIARLTPTQKEILSLQEWYKRSEQLQRIEESKGKRGDDIVIIMEFEKIPEDPIYIQDFSSLVEYMDIASDHDTIQRLFNALTVTCQDNQMYTPLDPGTFTVFYECLKENESTCHEPKIPEGCLGENECILKVSQMIDTRGRFKDVDSGNMEVYGPGRLILTQRRLCFICEGTHRFCDIVRLRDIICLEKSTEGYSIYGKRENSLKIYSKVMDTTQVVFTAILKEERNYWFTLITEMWSGKLMSEEYKDPGLIQQAAKNVILIDAVIKR
;
A
#
# COMPACT_ATOMS: atom_id res chain seq x y z
N MET A 1 -0.05 36.98 10.40
CA MET A 1 -0.77 35.70 10.52
C MET A 1 0.27 34.59 10.52
N ALA A 2 0.21 33.64 11.47
CA ALA A 2 1.05 32.44 11.39
C ALA A 2 0.52 31.52 10.27
N SER A 3 1.40 30.92 9.49
CA SER A 3 1.01 29.92 8.51
C SER A 3 0.68 28.60 9.21
N ARG A 4 -0.10 27.74 8.55
CA ARG A 4 -0.53 26.45 9.08
C ARG A 4 0.70 25.58 9.44
N LEU A 5 0.71 25.04 10.65
CA LEU A 5 1.68 24.03 11.06
C LEU A 5 1.44 22.76 10.26
N HIS A 6 2.44 22.30 9.50
CA HIS A 6 2.25 21.21 8.54
C HIS A 6 2.05 19.83 9.20
N ASN A 7 2.59 19.65 10.42
CA ASN A 7 2.47 18.44 11.23
C ASN A 7 1.52 18.69 12.42
N SER A 8 0.49 19.52 12.23
CA SER A 8 -0.55 19.75 13.24
C SER A 8 -1.27 18.46 13.58
N LEU A 9 -1.66 18.31 14.86
CA LEU A 9 -2.45 17.15 15.30
C LEU A 9 -3.81 17.09 14.60
N ILE A 10 -4.46 18.24 14.40
CA ILE A 10 -5.78 18.35 13.77
C ILE A 10 -5.73 19.36 12.64
N ASP A 11 -6.41 19.05 11.54
CA ASP A 11 -6.58 19.90 10.38
C ASP A 11 -7.91 20.66 10.40
N LEU A 12 -8.98 19.98 10.83
CA LEU A 12 -10.34 20.51 10.85
C LEU A 12 -11.14 19.95 12.01
N LEU A 13 -11.92 20.82 12.67
CA LEU A 13 -12.98 20.47 13.61
C LEU A 13 -14.33 20.83 12.97
N VAL A 14 -15.26 19.89 12.89
CA VAL A 14 -16.60 20.10 12.34
C VAL A 14 -17.64 19.77 13.40
N MET A 15 -18.64 20.63 13.56
CA MET A 15 -19.81 20.38 14.39
C MET A 15 -21.02 20.18 13.48
N VAL A 16 -21.70 19.05 13.61
CA VAL A 16 -22.89 18.70 12.82
C VAL A 16 -24.06 18.43 13.77
N GLY A 17 -25.21 18.99 13.48
CA GLY A 17 -26.42 18.82 14.29
C GLY A 17 -27.60 19.56 13.67
N LEU A 18 -28.52 20.01 14.52
CA LEU A 18 -29.61 20.91 14.14
C LEU A 18 -29.41 22.28 14.76
N ASP A 19 -29.76 23.31 13.99
CA ASP A 19 -29.67 24.69 14.42
C ASP A 19 -30.95 25.17 15.13
N GLN A 20 -30.82 26.20 15.95
CA GLN A 20 -31.82 26.75 16.87
C GLN A 20 -32.92 27.55 16.17
N GLU A 21 -32.69 27.96 14.92
CA GLU A 21 -33.52 28.96 14.23
C GLU A 21 -34.26 28.42 12.99
N THR A 22 -34.08 27.13 12.65
CA THR A 22 -34.60 26.58 11.37
C THR A 22 -35.92 25.83 11.51
N GLY A 23 -36.30 25.48 12.74
CA GLY A 23 -37.39 24.56 13.01
C GLY A 23 -37.10 23.12 12.54
N LEU A 24 -37.48 22.14 13.33
CA LEU A 24 -37.38 20.72 12.99
C LEU A 24 -38.42 20.40 11.92
N LYS A 25 -37.98 20.19 10.67
CA LYS A 25 -38.83 19.70 9.58
C LYS A 25 -38.59 18.21 9.35
N PRO A 26 -39.60 17.34 9.51
CA PRO A 26 -39.45 15.91 9.25
C PRO A 26 -39.23 15.67 7.75
N ASN A 27 -38.37 14.70 7.40
CA ASN A 27 -38.08 14.38 5.99
C ASN A 27 -39.27 13.76 5.23
N VAL A 28 -40.28 13.25 5.93
CA VAL A 28 -41.46 12.59 5.35
C VAL A 28 -42.71 12.98 6.14
N THR A 29 -43.71 13.54 5.47
CA THR A 29 -45.04 13.80 6.03
C THR A 29 -45.90 12.53 5.98
N ASP A 30 -45.52 11.49 6.72
CA ASP A 30 -46.42 10.35 6.93
C ASP A 30 -47.56 10.81 7.85
N SER A 31 -48.68 11.18 7.24
CA SER A 31 -49.90 11.72 7.86
C SER A 31 -50.64 10.74 8.79
N SER A 32 -50.03 9.60 9.14
CA SER A 32 -50.62 8.54 9.96
C SER A 32 -49.97 8.34 11.34
N ALA A 33 -48.86 9.03 11.64
CA ALA A 33 -48.16 8.90 12.92
C ALA A 33 -48.70 9.87 13.99
N ASN A 34 -49.16 9.34 15.13
CA ASN A 34 -49.67 10.12 16.27
C ASN A 34 -48.64 11.06 16.95
N ASP A 35 -47.37 11.05 16.53
CA ASP A 35 -46.30 11.92 17.03
C ASP A 35 -45.09 11.92 16.05
N PRO A 36 -45.09 12.73 14.97
CA PRO A 36 -44.04 12.68 13.96
C PRO A 36 -42.68 13.19 14.48
N LEU A 37 -42.63 13.84 15.65
CA LEU A 37 -41.42 14.44 16.22
C LEU A 37 -40.33 13.41 16.55
N PHE A 38 -40.69 12.25 17.09
CA PHE A 38 -39.72 11.23 17.55
C PHE A 38 -39.56 10.07 16.56
N LEU A 39 -40.46 9.96 15.58
CA LEU A 39 -40.47 8.87 14.60
C LEU A 39 -39.81 9.26 13.27
N SER A 40 -39.73 10.56 12.97
CA SER A 40 -39.16 11.05 11.72
C SER A 40 -37.64 11.14 11.77
N ASN A 41 -37.03 10.94 10.60
CA ASN A 41 -35.64 11.32 10.37
C ASN A 41 -35.56 12.80 10.00
N TYR A 42 -34.53 13.47 10.51
CA TYR A 42 -34.23 14.87 10.24
C TYR A 42 -32.95 15.01 9.42
N GLU A 43 -32.84 16.08 8.65
CA GLU A 43 -31.61 16.38 7.90
C GLU A 43 -30.59 17.13 8.78
N PRO A 44 -29.41 16.55 9.06
CA PRO A 44 -28.35 17.22 9.80
C PRO A 44 -27.70 18.35 9.00
N GLN A 45 -27.30 19.41 9.69
CA GLN A 45 -26.63 20.58 9.13
C GLN A 45 -25.26 20.79 9.79
N VAL A 46 -24.36 21.44 9.06
CA VAL A 46 -23.03 21.81 9.56
C VAL A 46 -23.17 23.11 10.36
N LEU A 47 -23.01 23.02 11.68
CA LEU A 47 -23.17 24.14 12.61
C LEU A 47 -21.87 24.95 12.76
N ALA A 48 -20.72 24.28 12.63
CA ALA A 48 -19.42 24.93 12.67
C ALA A 48 -18.38 24.12 11.88
N SER A 49 -17.44 24.82 11.27
CA SER A 49 -16.25 24.23 10.65
C SER A 49 -15.05 25.13 10.94
N ILE A 50 -14.10 24.61 11.72
CA ILE A 50 -13.00 25.38 12.30
C ILE A 50 -11.67 24.72 11.96
N SER A 51 -10.78 25.49 11.36
CA SER A 51 -9.40 25.12 11.04
C SER A 51 -8.42 26.05 11.78
N ALA A 52 -7.11 25.83 11.60
CA ALA A 52 -6.08 26.68 12.19
C ALA A 52 -6.15 28.16 11.75
N GLN A 53 -6.74 28.44 10.59
CA GLN A 53 -6.70 29.76 9.94
C GLN A 53 -8.08 30.40 9.78
N CYS A 54 -9.13 29.59 9.74
CA CYS A 54 -10.49 30.03 9.43
C CYS A 54 -11.48 29.29 10.32
N ALA A 55 -12.43 30.04 10.89
CA ALA A 55 -13.58 29.51 11.60
C ALA A 55 -14.84 29.99 10.88
N MET A 56 -15.65 29.04 10.41
CA MET A 56 -16.92 29.33 9.76
C MET A 56 -18.06 28.77 10.58
N PHE A 57 -19.08 29.60 10.78
CA PHE A 57 -20.34 29.27 11.42
C PHE A 57 -21.41 29.61 10.39
N PRO A 58 -21.81 28.64 9.54
CA PRO A 58 -22.82 28.89 8.52
C PRO A 58 -24.07 29.47 9.19
N GLN A 59 -24.46 30.69 8.80
CA GLN A 59 -25.72 31.24 9.24
C GLN A 59 -26.85 30.54 8.50
N SER A 60 -27.84 30.09 9.25
CA SER A 60 -29.11 29.62 8.73
C SER A 60 -29.94 30.82 8.25
N PHE A 61 -29.58 31.38 7.08
CA PHE A 61 -30.14 32.60 6.46
C PHE A 61 -29.66 33.94 7.06
N PRO A 62 -29.61 35.02 6.24
CA PRO A 62 -29.16 36.32 6.71
C PRO A 62 -30.21 36.86 7.68
N ASN A 63 -29.76 37.36 8.83
CA ASN A 63 -30.56 38.31 9.59
C ASN A 63 -31.13 39.35 8.62
N GLN A 64 -32.42 39.66 8.79
CA GLN A 64 -33.04 40.85 8.25
C GLN A 64 -32.05 42.01 8.34
N ASP A 65 -31.92 42.80 7.27
CA ASP A 65 -31.12 44.03 7.25
C ASP A 65 -31.23 44.75 8.60
N GLU A 66 -30.13 44.86 9.35
CA GLU A 66 -30.01 45.75 10.53
C GLU A 66 -30.07 47.24 10.11
N ALA A 67 -30.69 47.53 8.98
CA ALA A 67 -30.90 48.86 8.42
C ALA A 67 -32.33 48.98 7.86
N TYR A 68 -33.36 48.63 8.63
CA TYR A 68 -34.72 49.11 8.32
C TYR A 68 -35.66 49.12 9.54
N PRO A 69 -36.24 50.28 9.93
CA PRO A 69 -36.04 51.65 9.45
C PRO A 69 -34.89 52.35 10.21
N PRO A 70 -34.40 53.52 9.76
CA PRO A 70 -33.30 54.20 10.44
C PRO A 70 -33.74 54.67 11.83
N THR A 71 -32.93 54.40 12.85
CA THR A 71 -33.06 55.00 14.19
C THR A 71 -32.92 56.52 14.12
N ASP A 72 -33.87 57.18 14.77
CA ASP A 72 -33.93 58.61 14.98
C ASP A 72 -32.61 59.19 15.52
N ALA A 73 -32.27 60.34 14.96
CA ALA A 73 -31.12 61.14 15.32
C ALA A 73 -31.19 61.62 16.78
N VAL A 74 -30.03 61.55 17.44
CA VAL A 74 -29.76 62.18 18.73
C VAL A 74 -30.07 63.67 18.66
N ASP A 75 -30.84 64.13 19.64
CA ASP A 75 -31.05 65.53 20.01
C ASP A 75 -29.76 66.35 19.87
N ASN A 76 -29.77 67.32 18.96
CA ASN A 76 -29.07 68.57 19.17
C ASN A 76 -29.91 69.72 18.59
N ARG A 77 -30.33 70.58 19.51
CA ARG A 77 -30.87 71.92 19.26
C ARG A 77 -30.09 72.61 18.13
N THR A 78 -30.76 73.25 17.18
CA THR A 78 -30.94 74.73 17.08
C THR A 78 -31.32 75.13 15.63
N VAL A 79 -32.62 75.42 15.42
CA VAL A 79 -33.17 76.63 14.74
C VAL A 79 -32.84 76.95 13.26
N LEU A 80 -33.92 77.02 12.46
CA LEU A 80 -34.22 77.78 11.21
C LEU A 80 -34.10 77.13 9.79
N THR A 81 -35.27 77.11 9.13
CA THR A 81 -35.66 76.98 7.70
C THR A 81 -35.15 78.13 6.78
N PRO A 82 -35.48 78.19 5.46
CA PRO A 82 -35.59 77.19 4.37
C PRO A 82 -34.87 77.68 3.05
N ILE A 83 -35.07 77.02 1.89
CA ILE A 83 -35.25 77.56 0.50
C ILE A 83 -34.81 76.52 -0.57
N SER A 84 -35.78 76.02 -1.39
CA SER A 84 -35.89 75.98 -2.89
C SER A 84 -34.88 75.10 -3.65
N GLU A 85 -35.10 74.50 -4.82
CA GLU A 85 -36.12 74.49 -5.89
C GLU A 85 -35.70 73.37 -6.90
N GLN A 86 -36.67 72.85 -7.68
CA GLN A 86 -36.64 72.51 -9.14
C GLN A 86 -35.39 71.83 -9.78
N GLU A 87 -35.43 71.00 -10.83
CA GLU A 87 -36.41 70.56 -11.83
C GLU A 87 -35.75 69.46 -12.72
N ASP A 88 -36.60 68.72 -13.45
CA ASP A 88 -36.42 68.14 -14.80
C ASP A 88 -35.24 67.20 -15.18
N ALA A 89 -35.31 66.31 -16.17
CA ALA A 89 -36.35 65.60 -16.94
C ALA A 89 -35.62 64.69 -17.97
N HIS A 90 -36.35 63.69 -18.52
CA HIS A 90 -36.14 63.08 -19.86
C HIS A 90 -34.90 62.16 -20.10
N PHE A 91 -34.88 61.10 -20.95
CA PHE A 91 -35.73 60.61 -22.04
C PHE A 91 -35.48 59.08 -22.29
N ARG A 92 -36.39 58.48 -23.08
CA ARG A 92 -36.65 57.05 -23.42
C ARG A 92 -35.60 56.34 -24.33
N ALA A 93 -35.59 55.00 -24.33
CA ALA A 93 -36.16 54.11 -25.39
C ALA A 93 -35.45 52.75 -25.57
N CYS A 94 -36.22 51.78 -26.06
CA CYS A 94 -36.03 50.33 -26.17
C CYS A 94 -35.42 49.89 -27.52
N ASP A 95 -34.74 48.72 -27.62
CA ASP A 95 -35.10 47.70 -28.64
C ASP A 95 -34.41 46.31 -28.52
N ARG A 96 -35.11 45.29 -29.06
CA ARG A 96 -34.85 43.82 -29.08
C ARG A 96 -33.81 43.34 -30.12
N ARG A 97 -33.20 42.14 -29.91
CA ARG A 97 -33.28 40.95 -30.83
C ARG A 97 -32.50 39.69 -30.37
N LYS A 98 -33.03 38.51 -30.76
CA LYS A 98 -32.65 37.09 -30.50
C LYS A 98 -31.51 36.55 -31.41
N ARG A 99 -30.84 35.45 -31.01
CA ARG A 99 -30.40 34.32 -31.90
C ARG A 99 -30.06 33.01 -31.13
N ILE A 100 -30.14 31.89 -31.85
CA ILE A 100 -30.15 30.45 -31.46
C ILE A 100 -28.91 29.71 -32.02
N ALA A 101 -28.38 28.67 -31.35
CA ALA A 101 -27.67 27.49 -31.92
C ALA A 101 -27.60 26.35 -30.86
N LYS A 102 -28.24 25.18 -31.03
CA LYS A 102 -27.88 23.90 -31.73
C LYS A 102 -26.98 22.92 -30.93
N SER A 103 -27.35 21.64 -31.00
CA SER A 103 -27.08 20.50 -30.10
C SER A 103 -26.24 19.34 -30.70
N LEU A 104 -25.70 18.46 -29.82
CA LEU A 104 -25.33 17.00 -29.89
C LEU A 104 -23.85 16.68 -29.52
N PRO A 105 -23.50 15.46 -29.01
CA PRO A 105 -24.18 14.51 -28.10
C PRO A 105 -23.31 14.01 -26.89
N ARG A 106 -23.96 13.18 -26.05
CA ARG A 106 -23.59 12.53 -24.76
C ARG A 106 -22.18 11.89 -24.62
N ARG A 107 -21.61 12.06 -23.41
CA ARG A 107 -20.76 11.07 -22.71
C ARG A 107 -21.34 10.86 -21.31
N VAL A 108 -21.49 9.60 -20.89
CA VAL A 108 -22.19 9.16 -19.68
C VAL A 108 -21.29 9.36 -18.46
N THR A 109 -21.75 10.12 -17.46
CA THR A 109 -21.21 10.18 -16.10
C THR A 109 -22.36 10.05 -15.10
N LEU A 110 -22.07 9.32 -14.01
CA LEU A 110 -23.01 8.85 -12.99
C LEU A 110 -23.93 9.96 -12.44
N GLY A 111 -25.21 9.63 -12.29
CA GLY A 111 -26.31 10.55 -12.01
C GLY A 111 -26.21 11.27 -10.66
N THR A 112 -26.24 12.60 -10.75
CA THR A 112 -26.58 13.51 -9.66
C THR A 112 -28.07 13.36 -9.34
N ILE A 113 -28.40 12.93 -8.11
CA ILE A 113 -29.77 13.04 -7.59
C ILE A 113 -30.02 14.52 -7.29
N ALA A 114 -30.63 15.20 -8.26
CA ALA A 114 -31.04 16.60 -8.14
C ALA A 114 -32.42 16.68 -7.45
N GLY A 115 -32.42 16.89 -6.14
CA GLY A 115 -33.51 17.54 -5.42
C GLY A 115 -33.09 18.97 -5.10
N GLY A 116 -33.81 19.97 -5.61
CA GLY A 116 -33.38 21.37 -5.60
C GLY A 116 -33.02 21.91 -4.21
N ARG A 117 -31.79 22.41 -4.05
CA ARG A 117 -31.34 23.15 -2.86
C ARG A 117 -30.89 24.54 -3.28
N LYS A 118 -31.53 25.58 -2.70
CA LYS A 118 -31.09 26.97 -2.82
C LYS A 118 -29.73 27.12 -2.12
N MET A 119 -28.77 27.73 -2.82
CA MET A 119 -27.43 28.03 -2.31
C MET A 119 -27.52 28.93 -1.06
N LEU A 120 -27.13 28.42 0.11
CA LEU A 120 -26.91 29.23 1.31
C LEU A 120 -25.63 30.06 1.13
N ARG A 121 -25.73 31.38 1.32
CA ARG A 121 -24.61 32.31 1.14
C ARG A 121 -23.73 32.27 2.39
N MET A 122 -22.53 31.73 2.25
CA MET A 122 -21.53 31.61 3.32
C MET A 122 -20.91 32.98 3.61
N LEU A 123 -21.10 33.54 4.81
CA LEU A 123 -20.41 34.75 5.25
C LEU A 123 -19.10 34.35 5.95
N SER A 124 -17.96 34.60 5.31
CA SER A 124 -16.64 34.41 5.89
C SER A 124 -16.31 35.54 6.87
N THR A 125 -16.25 35.26 8.16
CA THR A 125 -15.52 36.14 9.09
C THR A 125 -14.04 35.75 8.99
N SER A 126 -13.26 36.53 8.24
CA SER A 126 -11.85 36.31 7.81
C SER A 126 -11.67 35.53 6.50
N GLY A 127 -10.98 36.17 5.52
CA GLY A 127 -10.88 35.74 4.11
C GLY A 127 -9.92 34.58 3.85
N GLY A 128 -10.00 33.49 4.61
CA GLY A 128 -9.26 32.25 4.35
C GLY A 128 -10.19 31.13 3.88
N GLU A 129 -9.81 30.42 2.80
CA GLU A 129 -10.48 29.20 2.36
C GLU A 129 -10.18 28.04 3.32
N LEU A 130 -11.17 27.18 3.59
CA LEU A 130 -10.97 25.95 4.34
C LEU A 130 -10.07 24.97 3.57
N PRO A 131 -9.35 24.08 4.27
CA PRO A 131 -8.51 23.07 3.62
C PRO A 131 -9.31 22.02 2.82
N ILE A 132 -10.64 22.00 2.94
CA ILE A 132 -11.56 21.05 2.32
C ILE A 132 -12.71 21.83 1.70
N SER A 133 -13.22 21.39 0.54
CA SER A 133 -14.35 22.03 -0.14
C SER A 133 -15.66 21.94 0.68
N ALA A 134 -16.53 22.93 0.50
CA ALA A 134 -17.81 22.97 1.21
C ALA A 134 -18.71 21.75 0.92
N GLU A 135 -18.65 21.21 -0.30
CA GLU A 135 -19.40 20.00 -0.69
C GLU A 135 -18.97 18.76 0.10
N VAL A 136 -17.67 18.59 0.32
CA VAL A 136 -17.13 17.47 1.12
C VAL A 136 -17.51 17.64 2.59
N ILE A 137 -17.54 18.86 3.11
CA ILE A 137 -17.98 19.11 4.49
C ILE A 137 -19.47 18.81 4.65
N GLN A 138 -20.29 19.07 3.63
CA GLN A 138 -21.71 18.70 3.64
C GLN A 138 -21.91 17.18 3.56
N SER A 139 -21.09 16.45 2.80
CA SER A 139 -21.19 14.99 2.73
C SER A 139 -20.85 14.30 4.06
N LEU A 140 -19.99 14.91 4.90
CA LEU A 140 -19.67 14.41 6.24
C LEU A 140 -20.90 14.25 7.15
N THR A 141 -21.98 14.99 6.90
CA THR A 141 -23.18 14.95 7.73
C THR A 141 -23.80 13.54 7.78
N ALA A 142 -23.77 12.80 6.67
CA ALA A 142 -24.23 11.42 6.59
C ALA A 142 -23.34 10.45 7.40
N PHE A 143 -22.03 10.72 7.50
CA PHE A 143 -21.09 9.90 8.27
C PHE A 143 -21.11 10.24 9.77
N CYS A 144 -21.51 11.47 10.14
CA CYS A 144 -21.73 11.86 11.53
C CYS A 144 -22.96 11.17 12.13
N PHE A 145 -24.00 10.94 11.31
CA PHE A 145 -25.24 10.27 11.71
C PHE A 145 -25.56 9.11 10.73
N PRO A 146 -24.85 7.98 10.83
CA PRO A 146 -24.96 6.90 9.84
C PRO A 146 -26.33 6.22 9.79
N ASP A 147 -27.06 6.23 10.90
CA ASP A 147 -28.44 5.72 11.03
C ASP A 147 -29.51 6.80 10.72
N GLY A 148 -29.09 7.97 10.26
CA GLY A 148 -29.93 9.16 10.23
C GLY A 148 -30.06 9.83 11.60
N MET A 149 -30.47 11.10 11.59
CA MET A 149 -30.62 11.90 12.79
C MET A 149 -32.06 11.85 13.27
N LYS A 150 -32.24 11.55 14.57
CA LYS A 150 -33.54 11.46 15.24
C LYS A 150 -33.55 12.32 16.49
N VAL A 151 -34.75 12.72 16.91
CA VAL A 151 -34.99 13.45 18.16
C VAL A 151 -35.44 12.46 19.23
N TYR A 152 -34.99 12.66 20.46
CA TYR A 152 -35.23 11.75 21.58
C TYR A 152 -36.07 12.40 22.69
N ARG A 153 -36.79 11.56 23.43
CA ARG A 153 -37.53 11.96 24.65
C ARG A 153 -36.65 12.05 25.89
N HIS A 154 -35.50 11.39 25.86
CA HIS A 154 -34.55 11.32 26.96
C HIS A 154 -33.13 11.57 26.43
N SER A 155 -32.25 12.06 27.31
CA SER A 155 -30.84 12.22 26.97
C SER A 155 -30.20 10.85 26.69
N THR A 156 -29.48 10.74 25.59
CA THR A 156 -28.73 9.53 25.23
C THR A 156 -27.27 9.68 25.64
N PRO A 157 -26.59 8.58 26.04
CA PRO A 157 -25.19 8.62 26.41
C PRO A 157 -24.33 9.04 25.21
N THR A 158 -23.26 9.78 25.49
CA THR A 158 -22.29 10.17 24.47
C THR A 158 -21.66 8.93 23.85
N HIS A 159 -21.72 8.81 22.53
CA HIS A 159 -21.08 7.75 21.78
C HIS A 159 -20.01 8.31 20.85
N ILE A 160 -19.03 7.47 20.54
CA ILE A 160 -17.89 7.83 19.69
C ILE A 160 -17.75 6.79 18.60
N HIS A 161 -17.44 7.24 17.39
CA HIS A 161 -17.03 6.39 16.27
C HIS A 161 -15.90 7.04 15.50
N PHE A 162 -15.31 6.30 14.56
CA PHE A 162 -14.15 6.75 13.80
C PHE A 162 -14.41 6.62 12.31
N LEU A 163 -13.81 7.51 11.52
CA LEU A 163 -13.92 7.51 10.07
C LEU A 163 -12.52 7.54 9.44
N VAL A 164 -12.43 7.03 8.22
CA VAL A 164 -11.29 7.25 7.33
C VAL A 164 -11.85 7.82 6.04
N LEU A 165 -11.31 8.98 5.65
CA LEU A 165 -11.71 9.74 4.47
C LEU A 165 -10.56 9.65 3.47
N THR A 166 -10.86 9.27 2.23
CA THR A 166 -9.85 9.17 1.18
C THR A 166 -10.04 10.31 0.18
N ASP A 167 -8.96 11.01 -0.15
CA ASP A 167 -9.00 12.07 -1.15
C ASP A 167 -8.82 11.52 -2.58
N ILE A 168 -8.88 12.42 -3.57
CA ILE A 168 -8.72 12.07 -5.00
C ILE A 168 -7.33 11.53 -5.36
N THR A 169 -6.33 11.77 -4.50
CA THR A 169 -4.96 11.28 -4.69
C THR A 169 -4.71 9.94 -4.00
N GLY A 170 -5.71 9.42 -3.27
CA GLY A 170 -5.61 8.21 -2.46
C GLY A 170 -5.02 8.43 -1.07
N GLU A 171 -4.73 9.68 -0.66
CA GLU A 171 -4.28 9.97 0.70
C GLU A 171 -5.44 9.86 1.68
N ARG A 172 -5.15 9.27 2.85
CA ARG A 172 -6.13 9.02 3.91
C ARG A 172 -6.06 10.11 4.97
N SER A 173 -7.23 10.61 5.37
CA SER A 173 -7.44 11.43 6.56
C SER A 173 -8.27 10.64 7.56
N TYR A 174 -7.93 10.76 8.83
CA TYR A 174 -8.51 10.00 9.94
C TYR A 174 -9.39 10.93 10.76
N ALA A 175 -10.56 10.46 11.19
CA ALA A 175 -11.44 11.26 12.01
C ALA A 175 -12.01 10.51 13.21
N ALA A 176 -12.27 11.26 14.28
CA ALA A 176 -13.06 10.80 15.42
C ALA A 176 -14.31 11.66 15.54
N CYS A 177 -15.45 11.01 15.69
CA CYS A 177 -16.77 11.61 15.82
C CYS A 177 -17.28 11.34 17.23
N ALA A 178 -17.67 12.38 17.97
CA ALA A 178 -18.32 12.27 19.27
C ALA A 178 -19.72 12.88 19.21
N THR A 179 -20.72 12.04 19.36
CA THR A 179 -22.12 12.44 19.35
C THR A 179 -22.64 12.52 20.77
N TYR A 180 -23.05 13.71 21.18
CA TYR A 180 -23.63 14.00 22.48
C TYR A 180 -25.01 14.62 22.31
N THR A 181 -25.80 14.62 23.38
CA THR A 181 -27.18 15.11 23.34
C THR A 181 -27.29 16.48 23.99
N ARG A 182 -28.08 17.37 23.39
CA ARG A 182 -28.43 18.70 23.91
C ARG A 182 -29.94 18.79 24.17
N SER A 183 -30.35 19.55 25.19
CA SER A 183 -31.77 19.75 25.53
C SER A 183 -32.36 20.99 24.85
N PHE A 184 -33.58 20.83 24.35
CA PHE A 184 -34.36 21.87 23.69
C PHE A 184 -35.80 21.83 24.19
N MET A 185 -36.46 22.98 24.19
CA MET A 185 -37.91 23.08 24.34
C MET A 185 -38.54 23.25 22.96
N CYS A 186 -39.50 22.39 22.65
CA CYS A 186 -40.01 22.21 21.29
C CYS A 186 -41.53 22.42 21.21
N LYS A 187 -41.99 23.29 20.31
CA LYS A 187 -43.41 23.60 20.09
C LYS A 187 -43.81 23.23 18.67
N SER A 188 -44.92 22.50 18.52
CA SER A 188 -45.49 22.22 17.19
C SER A 188 -46.12 23.48 16.62
N CYS A 189 -45.77 23.79 15.37
CA CYS A 189 -46.30 24.91 14.61
C CYS A 189 -46.97 24.39 13.33
N ARG A 190 -48.14 24.93 13.00
CA ARG A 190 -48.84 24.66 11.74
C ARG A 190 -48.80 25.93 10.90
N VAL A 191 -48.53 25.79 9.60
CA VAL A 191 -48.64 26.90 8.65
C VAL A 191 -50.09 26.94 8.18
N ASP A 192 -50.75 28.09 8.27
CA ASP A 192 -52.19 28.24 7.99
C ASP A 192 -52.58 27.99 6.51
N GLU A 193 -51.62 27.84 5.59
CA GLU A 193 -51.85 27.65 4.15
C GLU A 193 -51.13 26.42 3.52
N GLY A 194 -50.75 25.40 4.32
CA GLY A 194 -50.25 24.13 3.77
C GLY A 194 -50.11 23.01 4.81
N ASP A 195 -50.08 21.75 4.34
CA ASP A 195 -49.88 20.53 5.16
C ASP A 195 -48.45 20.40 5.77
N ASP A 196 -47.65 21.46 5.74
CA ASP A 196 -46.27 21.46 6.23
C ASP A 196 -46.23 21.62 7.77
N HIS A 197 -46.05 20.50 8.45
CA HIS A 197 -45.77 20.46 9.89
C HIS A 197 -44.29 20.75 10.17
N TYR A 198 -44.01 21.76 11.00
CA TYR A 198 -42.68 22.01 11.54
C TYR A 198 -42.74 22.21 13.05
N TYR A 199 -41.59 22.03 13.71
CA TYR A 199 -41.49 22.30 15.13
C TYR A 199 -40.46 23.38 15.41
N ASP A 200 -40.83 24.38 16.18
CA ASP A 200 -39.88 25.36 16.69
C ASP A 200 -39.14 24.76 17.88
N ALA A 201 -37.81 24.84 17.92
CA ALA A 201 -36.97 24.18 18.92
C ALA A 201 -35.92 25.15 19.46
N ILE A 202 -36.12 25.62 20.68
CA ILE A 202 -35.26 26.60 21.33
C ILE A 202 -34.41 25.89 22.39
N PRO A 203 -33.08 26.08 22.43
CA PRO A 203 -32.25 25.51 23.47
C PRO A 203 -32.73 25.95 24.85
N GLU A 204 -32.75 25.01 25.78
CA GLU A 204 -33.23 25.28 27.13
C GLU A 204 -32.46 26.40 27.83
N ASP A 205 -31.16 26.55 27.54
CA ASP A 205 -30.26 27.51 28.19
C ASP A 205 -30.44 28.96 27.73
N LEU A 206 -31.20 29.17 26.65
CA LEU A 206 -31.55 30.49 26.10
C LEU A 206 -32.92 30.98 26.57
N ILE A 207 -33.67 30.17 27.29
CA ILE A 207 -34.99 30.52 27.81
C ILE A 207 -34.82 31.36 29.07
N GLU A 208 -35.39 32.56 29.10
CA GLU A 208 -35.39 33.40 30.29
C GLU A 208 -36.24 32.79 31.41
N ASP A 209 -35.71 32.81 32.64
CA ASP A 209 -36.33 32.21 33.83
C ASP A 209 -37.78 32.69 34.02
N GLY A 210 -38.73 31.76 33.93
CA GLY A 210 -40.18 32.02 34.08
C GLY A 210 -41.03 31.90 32.80
N SER A 211 -40.41 31.76 31.62
CA SER A 211 -41.12 31.57 30.34
C SER A 211 -41.22 30.12 29.85
N ALA A 212 -40.48 29.19 30.47
CA ALA A 212 -40.42 27.77 30.11
C ALA A 212 -41.80 27.06 30.13
N HIS A 213 -42.71 27.47 31.01
CA HIS A 213 -44.06 26.90 31.10
C HIS A 213 -45.00 27.28 29.93
N LYS A 214 -44.63 28.25 29.09
CA LYS A 214 -45.37 28.62 27.86
C LYS A 214 -44.81 27.96 26.59
N MET A 215 -43.70 27.22 26.70
CA MET A 215 -42.94 26.68 25.57
C MET A 215 -42.92 25.16 25.55
N GLY A 216 -43.94 24.54 24.96
CA GLY A 216 -43.84 23.20 24.36
C GLY A 216 -43.35 22.02 25.22
N GLN A 217 -42.89 20.96 24.55
CA GLN A 217 -42.36 19.72 25.16
C GLN A 217 -40.83 19.72 25.14
N ARG A 218 -40.20 19.22 26.21
CA ARG A 218 -38.74 19.00 26.24
C ARG A 218 -38.34 17.87 25.31
N VAL A 219 -37.34 18.14 24.47
CA VAL A 219 -36.74 17.16 23.55
C VAL A 219 -35.22 17.19 23.62
N TYR A 220 -34.64 16.11 23.13
CA TYR A 220 -33.21 15.86 23.18
C TYR A 220 -32.70 15.64 21.77
N ILE A 221 -31.83 16.54 21.31
CA ILE A 221 -31.32 16.56 19.94
C ILE A 221 -29.84 16.19 19.94
N PRO A 222 -29.40 15.20 19.16
CA PRO A 222 -28.01 14.81 19.09
C PRO A 222 -27.18 15.81 18.27
N CYS A 223 -25.94 16.02 18.68
CA CYS A 223 -24.95 16.83 18.01
C CYS A 223 -23.63 16.07 17.94
N CYS A 224 -23.03 16.00 16.76
CA CYS A 224 -21.77 15.31 16.50
C CYS A 224 -20.62 16.31 16.34
N LEU A 225 -19.51 16.06 17.03
CA LEU A 225 -18.24 16.77 16.88
C LEU A 225 -17.24 15.85 16.19
N THR A 226 -16.66 16.32 15.10
CA THR A 226 -15.74 15.55 14.27
C THR A 226 -14.38 16.22 14.20
N LEU A 227 -13.36 15.56 14.75
CA LEU A 227 -11.95 15.96 14.59
C LEU A 227 -11.35 15.22 13.40
N ILE A 228 -10.72 15.93 12.47
CA ILE A 228 -10.06 15.37 11.28
C ILE A 228 -8.55 15.63 11.35
N SER A 229 -7.76 14.58 11.15
CA SER A 229 -6.31 14.58 11.20
C SER A 229 -5.72 13.85 9.99
N LYS A 230 -4.49 14.20 9.58
CA LYS A 230 -3.70 13.38 8.65
C LYS A 230 -3.10 12.13 9.30
N TYR A 231 -3.13 12.06 10.63
CA TYR A 231 -2.48 11.02 11.40
C TYR A 231 -3.51 10.16 12.14
N PRO A 232 -3.34 8.83 12.19
CA PRO A 232 -4.30 7.89 12.77
C PRO A 232 -4.27 7.85 14.32
N TYR A 233 -4.33 9.02 14.97
CA TYR A 233 -4.36 9.18 16.42
C TYR A 233 -5.77 8.97 17.02
N PHE A 234 -6.42 7.86 16.70
CA PHE A 234 -7.83 7.59 17.07
C PHE A 234 -8.10 7.72 18.57
N THR A 235 -7.29 7.09 19.41
CA THR A 235 -7.46 7.10 20.86
C THR A 235 -7.26 8.50 21.44
N VAL A 236 -6.24 9.23 20.97
CA VAL A 236 -5.98 10.61 21.37
C VAL A 236 -7.12 11.54 20.95
N MET A 237 -7.61 11.43 19.70
CA MET A 237 -8.74 12.25 19.24
C MET A 237 -10.01 11.96 20.06
N LYS A 238 -10.25 10.69 20.40
CA LYS A 238 -11.31 10.28 21.33
C LYS A 238 -11.16 10.94 22.71
N GLU A 239 -9.95 10.95 23.29
CA GLU A 239 -9.67 11.62 24.56
C GLU A 239 -9.88 13.13 24.50
N CYS A 240 -9.43 13.76 23.41
CA CYS A 240 -9.63 15.17 23.16
C CYS A 240 -11.12 15.53 23.13
N LEU A 241 -11.93 14.79 22.37
CA LEU A 241 -13.38 15.00 22.31
C LEU A 241 -14.06 14.71 23.65
N SER A 242 -13.61 13.69 24.38
CA SER A 242 -14.14 13.37 25.71
C SER A 242 -13.87 14.49 26.73
N CYS A 243 -12.78 15.25 26.58
CA CYS A 243 -12.50 16.43 27.39
C CYS A 243 -13.35 17.65 26.98
N LEU A 244 -13.74 17.74 25.70
CA LEU A 244 -14.48 18.87 25.15
C LEU A 244 -15.98 18.79 25.44
N VAL A 245 -16.60 17.62 25.23
CA VAL A 245 -18.06 17.43 25.32
C VAL A 245 -18.65 17.94 26.64
N PRO A 246 -18.10 17.60 27.84
CA PRO A 246 -18.64 18.10 29.10
C PRO A 246 -18.64 19.63 29.22
N LYS A 247 -17.63 20.31 28.66
CA LYS A 247 -17.53 21.78 28.69
C LYS A 247 -18.61 22.43 27.84
N LEU A 248 -18.93 21.82 26.69
CA LEU A 248 -19.99 22.29 25.80
C LEU A 248 -21.37 22.07 26.42
N GLN A 249 -21.55 20.99 27.17
CA GLN A 249 -22.78 20.71 27.91
C GLN A 249 -22.94 21.63 29.14
N SER A 250 -21.84 22.00 29.82
CA SER A 250 -21.92 22.86 31.01
C SER A 250 -22.13 24.34 30.68
N ASN A 251 -21.53 24.84 29.58
CA ASN A 251 -21.60 26.26 29.19
C ASN A 251 -22.13 26.45 27.75
N PRO A 252 -23.43 26.21 27.48
CA PRO A 252 -23.98 26.24 26.12
C PRO A 252 -23.94 27.61 25.43
N ARG A 253 -23.83 28.70 26.21
CA ARG A 253 -23.71 30.08 25.69
C ARG A 253 -22.33 30.40 25.11
N GLU A 254 -21.29 29.65 25.50
CA GLU A 254 -19.89 29.88 25.08
C GLU A 254 -19.39 28.81 24.09
N VAL A 255 -20.29 28.07 23.43
CA VAL A 255 -19.94 26.98 22.50
C VAL A 255 -18.98 27.49 21.42
N LYS A 256 -19.29 28.62 20.77
CA LYS A 256 -18.45 29.20 19.71
C LYS A 256 -17.01 29.42 20.17
N THR A 257 -16.83 30.19 21.24
CA THR A 257 -15.50 30.53 21.78
C THR A 257 -14.76 29.30 22.31
N THR A 258 -15.48 28.35 22.90
CA THR A 258 -14.89 27.09 23.40
C THR A 258 -14.35 26.24 22.25
N LEU A 259 -15.13 26.10 21.16
CA LEU A 259 -14.71 25.37 19.96
C LEU A 259 -13.52 26.03 19.27
N GLU A 260 -13.52 27.36 19.13
CA GLU A 260 -12.41 28.12 18.54
C GLU A 260 -11.12 27.93 19.34
N LYS A 261 -11.14 28.15 20.67
CA LYS A 261 -9.97 27.96 21.54
C LYS A 261 -9.44 26.52 21.48
N PHE A 262 -10.35 25.55 21.48
CA PHE A 262 -10.00 24.14 21.41
C PHE A 262 -9.35 23.76 20.08
N ALA A 263 -9.94 24.17 18.95
CA ALA A 263 -9.39 23.93 17.61
C ALA A 263 -8.03 24.63 17.41
N LEU A 264 -7.87 25.86 17.89
CA LEU A 264 -6.60 26.59 17.86
C LEU A 264 -5.51 25.88 18.67
N GLN A 265 -5.84 25.37 19.85
CA GLN A 265 -4.90 24.61 20.67
C GLN A 265 -4.44 23.32 19.97
N LEU A 266 -5.37 22.54 19.43
CA LEU A 266 -5.03 21.27 18.77
C LEU A 266 -4.29 21.48 17.45
N SER A 267 -4.65 22.51 16.68
CA SER A 267 -3.93 22.84 15.44
C SER A 267 -2.51 23.39 15.68
N ALA A 268 -2.28 24.04 16.83
CA ALA A 268 -0.95 24.46 17.27
C ALA A 268 -0.12 23.34 17.92
N THR A 269 -0.71 22.15 18.15
CA THR A 269 -0.02 21.00 18.75
C THR A 269 0.70 20.20 17.66
N PRO A 270 2.05 20.12 17.66
CA PRO A 270 2.78 19.33 16.68
C PRO A 270 2.70 17.84 16.98
N VAL A 271 2.61 17.04 15.92
CA VAL A 271 2.79 15.59 15.94
C VAL A 271 4.29 15.26 15.91
N PRO A 272 4.79 14.37 16.78
CA PRO A 272 6.19 13.98 16.76
C PRO A 272 6.52 13.15 15.50
N PRO A 273 7.70 13.35 14.88
CA PRO A 273 8.21 12.43 13.86
C PRO A 273 8.57 11.08 14.50
N ALA A 274 8.85 10.07 13.67
CA ALA A 274 9.26 8.74 14.14
C ALA A 274 10.48 8.80 15.08
N GLY A 275 10.52 7.90 16.07
CA GLY A 275 11.61 7.82 17.04
C GLY A 275 11.12 7.60 18.48
N ASN A 276 11.89 8.11 19.45
CA ASN A 276 11.65 7.83 20.87
C ASN A 276 11.20 9.06 21.69
N VAL A 277 10.78 10.15 21.04
CA VAL A 277 10.30 11.35 21.74
C VAL A 277 8.79 11.45 21.58
N ALA A 278 8.07 11.23 22.67
CA ALA A 278 6.63 11.44 22.76
C ALA A 278 6.33 12.91 23.11
N ILE A 279 5.22 13.45 22.60
CA ILE A 279 4.81 14.83 22.88
C ILE A 279 3.62 14.80 23.84
N ARG A 280 3.72 15.49 24.97
CA ARG A 280 2.62 15.63 25.93
C ARG A 280 2.10 17.05 25.98
N PHE A 281 0.79 17.22 25.82
CA PHE A 281 0.09 18.49 25.99
C PHE A 281 -1.04 18.33 27.02
N TYR A 282 -1.64 19.44 27.43
CA TYR A 282 -2.71 19.43 28.43
C TYR A 282 -3.96 20.09 27.90
N LEU A 283 -5.08 19.38 27.99
CA LEU A 283 -6.42 19.94 27.84
C LEU A 283 -6.93 20.28 29.24
N ASP A 284 -6.91 21.56 29.59
CA ASP A 284 -7.04 22.04 30.97
C ASP A 284 -6.06 21.31 31.91
N THR A 285 -6.55 20.41 32.77
CA THR A 285 -5.73 19.63 33.70
C THR A 285 -5.40 18.23 33.17
N TYR A 286 -6.07 17.76 32.11
CA TYR A 286 -5.91 16.41 31.60
C TYR A 286 -4.69 16.27 30.67
N PRO A 287 -3.71 15.40 30.98
CA PRO A 287 -2.55 15.16 30.13
C PRO A 287 -2.90 14.23 28.96
N VAL A 288 -2.55 14.65 27.74
CA VAL A 288 -2.67 13.83 26.53
C VAL A 288 -1.27 13.62 25.95
N THR A 289 -0.91 12.37 25.63
CA THR A 289 0.43 12.01 25.14
C THR A 289 0.36 11.42 23.74
N LEU A 290 1.10 12.01 22.79
CA LEU A 290 1.29 11.55 21.43
C LEU A 290 2.56 10.69 21.36
N TYR A 291 2.39 9.39 21.15
CA TYR A 291 3.49 8.46 20.94
C TYR A 291 3.81 8.34 19.45
N PRO A 292 5.09 8.53 19.04
CA PRO A 292 5.49 8.44 17.64
C PRO A 292 5.52 6.99 17.14
N SER A 293 5.60 6.84 15.82
CA SER A 293 5.96 5.56 15.20
C SER A 293 7.42 5.19 15.50
N ASP A 294 7.71 3.90 15.53
CA ASP A 294 9.07 3.40 15.75
C ASP A 294 9.95 3.54 14.48
N ASP A 295 9.33 3.58 13.30
CA ASP A 295 10.01 3.64 12.00
C ASP A 295 9.36 4.72 11.10
N PRO A 296 10.15 5.54 10.37
CA PRO A 296 9.62 6.57 9.47
C PRO A 296 8.70 6.06 8.35
N ASN A 297 8.87 4.81 7.93
CA ASN A 297 8.06 4.16 6.89
C ASN A 297 6.82 3.44 7.46
N LYS A 298 6.67 3.42 8.79
CA LYS A 298 5.48 2.89 9.47
C LYS A 298 4.57 4.04 9.89
N GLU A 299 3.27 3.86 9.67
CA GLU A 299 2.27 4.73 10.26
C GLU A 299 2.20 4.54 11.77
N VAL A 300 1.73 5.57 12.47
CA VAL A 300 1.47 5.50 13.91
C VAL A 300 0.32 4.52 14.16
N VAL A 301 0.43 3.70 15.21
CA VAL A 301 -0.66 2.83 15.67
C VAL A 301 -1.18 3.34 17.01
N ASN A 302 -2.27 4.10 17.00
CA ASN A 302 -2.93 4.65 18.19
C ASN A 302 -4.35 4.10 18.39
N MET A 303 -4.48 2.78 18.29
CA MET A 303 -5.71 2.01 18.45
C MET A 303 -5.43 0.66 19.12
N GLN A 304 -6.49 -0.08 19.47
CA GLN A 304 -6.42 -1.30 20.27
C GLN A 304 -6.36 -2.56 19.38
N LEU A 305 -5.16 -2.96 18.95
CA LEU A 305 -4.99 -4.13 18.06
C LEU A 305 -5.43 -5.44 18.72
N ASN A 306 -5.33 -5.53 20.04
CA ASN A 306 -5.70 -6.70 20.83
C ASN A 306 -7.18 -7.06 20.72
N HIS A 307 -8.05 -6.11 20.35
CA HIS A 307 -9.48 -6.36 20.17
C HIS A 307 -9.78 -7.43 19.12
N VAL A 308 -8.99 -7.51 18.05
CA VAL A 308 -9.18 -8.55 17.00
C VAL A 308 -8.97 -9.93 17.60
N PHE A 309 -7.87 -10.13 18.34
CA PHE A 309 -7.54 -11.43 18.95
C PHE A 309 -8.43 -11.81 20.13
N LEU A 310 -9.17 -10.85 20.69
CA LEU A 310 -10.20 -11.11 21.71
C LEU A 310 -11.55 -11.49 21.10
N LYS A 311 -11.80 -11.11 19.84
CA LYS A 311 -13.08 -11.33 19.14
C LYS A 311 -13.05 -12.47 18.14
N PHE A 312 -11.92 -12.70 17.48
CA PHE A 312 -11.78 -13.67 16.40
C PHE A 312 -10.90 -14.83 16.81
N ASP A 313 -11.26 -16.02 16.34
CA ASP A 313 -10.34 -17.16 16.38
C ASP A 313 -9.20 -16.99 15.38
N PRO A 314 -8.02 -17.59 15.62
CA PRO A 314 -6.86 -17.48 14.73
C PRO A 314 -7.18 -17.87 13.27
N ASP A 315 -8.05 -18.86 13.06
CA ASP A 315 -8.50 -19.29 11.73
C ASP A 315 -9.32 -18.22 10.99
N ALA A 316 -10.18 -17.51 11.71
CA ALA A 316 -10.95 -16.40 11.16
C ALA A 316 -10.01 -15.23 10.80
N ILE A 317 -9.04 -14.91 11.67
CA ILE A 317 -8.03 -13.88 11.41
C ILE A 317 -7.22 -14.21 10.14
N LEU A 318 -6.73 -15.44 10.03
CA LEU A 318 -5.98 -15.90 8.86
C LEU A 318 -6.85 -15.87 7.59
N THR A 319 -8.15 -16.17 7.70
CA THR A 319 -9.09 -16.09 6.57
C THR A 319 -9.27 -14.66 6.07
N VAL A 320 -9.37 -13.68 6.97
CA VAL A 320 -9.41 -12.27 6.58
C VAL A 320 -8.07 -11.83 5.97
N ILE A 321 -6.94 -12.19 6.59
CA ILE A 321 -5.60 -11.86 6.07
C ILE A 321 -5.41 -12.38 4.64
N ARG A 322 -5.69 -13.66 4.38
CA ARG A 322 -5.55 -14.22 3.03
C ARG A 322 -6.51 -13.57 2.02
N SER A 323 -7.73 -13.24 2.43
CA SER A 323 -8.70 -12.51 1.59
C SER A 323 -8.20 -11.11 1.20
N ILE A 324 -7.49 -10.42 2.10
CA ILE A 324 -6.86 -9.13 1.81
C ILE A 324 -5.70 -9.33 0.82
N LEU A 325 -4.83 -10.31 1.06
CA LEU A 325 -3.67 -10.59 0.20
C LEU A 325 -4.08 -11.02 -1.21
N THR A 326 -5.23 -11.67 -1.36
CA THR A 326 -5.80 -12.06 -2.67
C THR A 326 -6.75 -11.02 -3.26
N GLN A 327 -6.86 -9.82 -2.69
CA GLN A 327 -7.66 -8.69 -3.22
C GLN A 327 -9.17 -9.00 -3.34
N GLN A 328 -9.75 -9.68 -2.36
CA GLN A 328 -11.17 -10.01 -2.38
C GLN A 328 -12.05 -8.81 -1.96
N ARG A 329 -13.36 -8.91 -2.22
CA ARG A 329 -14.37 -7.95 -1.71
C ARG A 329 -14.73 -8.33 -0.29
N ILE A 330 -14.41 -7.48 0.68
CA ILE A 330 -14.59 -7.78 2.11
C ILE A 330 -15.52 -6.76 2.73
N VAL A 331 -16.56 -7.26 3.43
CA VAL A 331 -17.52 -6.43 4.17
C VAL A 331 -17.45 -6.78 5.64
N PHE A 332 -17.05 -5.81 6.46
CA PHE A 332 -17.10 -5.91 7.92
C PHE A 332 -18.44 -5.42 8.46
N MET A 333 -18.91 -6.08 9.51
CA MET A 333 -20.17 -5.78 10.18
C MET A 333 -19.96 -5.72 11.69
N SER A 334 -20.56 -4.73 12.34
CA SER A 334 -20.66 -4.65 13.80
C SER A 334 -21.87 -3.84 14.22
N SER A 335 -22.41 -4.14 15.40
CA SER A 335 -23.36 -3.27 16.11
C SER A 335 -22.69 -2.03 16.73
N CYS A 336 -21.36 -2.00 16.80
CA CYS A 336 -20.58 -0.89 17.35
C CYS A 336 -19.69 -0.24 16.29
N TYR A 337 -20.06 0.96 15.83
CA TYR A 337 -19.30 1.71 14.82
C TYR A 337 -17.85 2.02 15.24
N ALA A 338 -17.56 2.16 16.54
CA ALA A 338 -16.18 2.36 17.02
C ALA A 338 -15.29 1.13 16.76
N MET A 339 -15.86 -0.07 16.94
CA MET A 339 -15.16 -1.33 16.72
C MET A 339 -14.92 -1.55 15.24
N LEU A 340 -15.90 -1.21 14.40
CA LEU A 340 -15.83 -1.39 12.96
C LEU A 340 -14.55 -0.78 12.35
N THR A 341 -14.33 0.52 12.53
CA THR A 341 -13.15 1.20 11.97
C THR A 341 -11.84 0.71 12.60
N THR A 342 -11.81 0.51 13.92
CA THR A 342 -10.58 0.10 14.61
C THR A 342 -10.14 -1.32 14.27
N VAL A 343 -11.08 -2.26 14.11
CA VAL A 343 -10.80 -3.64 13.67
C VAL A 343 -10.36 -3.67 12.22
N MET A 344 -11.02 -2.94 11.33
CA MET A 344 -10.64 -2.86 9.92
C MET A 344 -9.22 -2.30 9.74
N GLU A 345 -8.91 -1.18 10.41
CA GLU A 345 -7.55 -0.62 10.43
C GLU A 345 -6.54 -1.60 11.03
N SER A 346 -6.91 -2.38 12.04
CA SER A 346 -6.04 -3.41 12.63
C SER A 346 -5.64 -4.48 11.61
N PHE A 347 -6.57 -4.96 10.78
CA PHE A 347 -6.25 -5.91 9.71
C PHE A 347 -5.29 -5.32 8.67
N LEU A 348 -5.41 -4.03 8.34
CA LEU A 348 -4.46 -3.35 7.45
C LEU A 348 -3.06 -3.24 8.07
N VAL A 349 -2.96 -3.11 9.41
CA VAL A 349 -1.68 -3.18 10.13
C VAL A 349 -1.09 -4.59 10.08
N PHE A 350 -1.91 -5.64 10.16
CA PHE A 350 -1.45 -7.03 10.19
C PHE A 350 -0.84 -7.51 8.88
N VAL A 351 -1.29 -6.98 7.74
CA VAL A 351 -0.77 -7.34 6.41
C VAL A 351 0.44 -6.50 5.98
N ARG A 352 0.94 -5.58 6.82
CA ARG A 352 2.16 -4.81 6.52
C ARG A 352 3.33 -5.76 6.23
N PRO A 353 4.12 -5.55 5.16
CA PRO A 353 4.33 -4.29 4.44
C PRO A 353 3.37 -4.00 3.29
N PHE A 354 2.39 -4.86 3.02
CA PHE A 354 1.41 -4.62 1.96
C PHE A 354 0.55 -3.40 2.29
N VAL A 355 0.31 -2.55 1.30
CA VAL A 355 -0.49 -1.33 1.45
C VAL A 355 -1.73 -1.43 0.56
N TRP A 356 -2.91 -1.32 1.17
CA TRP A 356 -4.18 -1.36 0.46
C TRP A 356 -4.46 -0.03 -0.25
N ASN A 357 -4.32 -0.01 -1.58
CA ASN A 357 -4.52 1.18 -2.40
C ASN A 357 -5.89 1.24 -3.11
N TYR A 358 -6.80 0.32 -2.76
CA TYR A 358 -8.14 0.24 -3.35
C TYR A 358 -9.20 0.89 -2.46
N THR A 359 -10.46 0.82 -2.91
CA THR A 359 -11.60 1.36 -2.18
C THR A 359 -11.62 0.84 -0.75
N TYR A 360 -11.59 1.79 0.19
CA TYR A 360 -11.55 1.53 1.60
C TYR A 360 -12.51 2.48 2.30
N VAL A 361 -13.60 1.93 2.85
CA VAL A 361 -14.65 2.72 3.51
C VAL A 361 -15.02 2.02 4.82
N PRO A 362 -14.37 2.36 5.95
CA PRO A 362 -14.60 1.67 7.21
C PRO A 362 -16.04 1.74 7.73
N LEU A 363 -16.77 2.78 7.35
CA LEU A 363 -18.12 3.01 7.82
C LEU A 363 -18.96 3.59 6.68
N ILE A 364 -19.89 2.78 6.19
CA ILE A 364 -20.89 3.15 5.20
C ILE A 364 -22.19 3.53 5.93
N PRO A 365 -22.68 4.77 5.76
CA PRO A 365 -23.98 5.16 6.30
C PRO A 365 -25.12 4.50 5.50
N GLU A 366 -26.30 4.39 6.12
CA GLU A 366 -27.46 3.68 5.56
C GLU A 366 -27.82 4.15 4.14
N LYS A 367 -27.74 5.46 3.90
CA LYS A 367 -28.04 6.08 2.60
C LYS A 367 -27.08 5.69 1.46
N LEU A 368 -25.92 5.11 1.77
CA LEU A 368 -24.86 4.75 0.83
C LEU A 368 -24.62 3.24 0.74
N LEU A 369 -25.53 2.41 1.24
CA LEU A 369 -25.38 0.94 1.21
C LEU A 369 -25.32 0.35 -0.21
N THR A 370 -25.84 1.05 -1.22
CA THR A 370 -25.70 0.67 -2.63
C THR A 370 -24.25 0.56 -3.09
N LEU A 371 -23.30 1.17 -2.37
CA LEU A 371 -21.87 1.04 -2.64
C LEU A 371 -21.34 -0.40 -2.46
N LEU A 372 -22.03 -1.25 -1.69
CA LEU A 372 -21.63 -2.64 -1.51
C LEU A 372 -21.70 -3.45 -2.82
N GLU A 373 -22.51 -3.01 -3.78
CA GLU A 373 -22.64 -3.62 -5.11
C GLU A 373 -21.52 -3.19 -6.08
N ALA A 374 -20.58 -2.35 -5.64
CA ALA A 374 -19.50 -1.87 -6.49
C ALA A 374 -18.66 -3.00 -7.10
N LEU A 375 -18.27 -2.80 -8.36
CA LEU A 375 -17.34 -3.68 -9.06
C LEU A 375 -15.90 -3.41 -8.60
N GLY A 376 -15.09 -4.46 -8.57
CA GLY A 376 -13.69 -4.39 -8.14
C GLY A 376 -13.48 -4.76 -6.67
N CYS A 377 -12.23 -4.75 -6.22
CA CYS A 377 -11.87 -5.11 -4.85
C CYS A 377 -12.06 -3.93 -3.90
N PHE A 378 -12.60 -4.20 -2.72
CA PHE A 378 -12.82 -3.20 -1.71
C PHE A 378 -12.81 -3.82 -0.31
N ILE A 379 -12.56 -2.97 0.69
CA ILE A 379 -12.78 -3.27 2.09
C ILE A 379 -13.74 -2.22 2.62
N MET A 380 -14.95 -2.66 2.99
CA MET A 380 -16.05 -1.80 3.40
C MET A 380 -16.62 -2.25 4.75
N GLY A 381 -17.23 -1.33 5.49
CA GLY A 381 -17.86 -1.64 6.77
C GLY A 381 -19.29 -1.09 6.85
N CYS A 382 -20.21 -1.85 7.44
CA CYS A 382 -21.58 -1.40 7.69
C CYS A 382 -22.11 -1.88 9.05
N HIS A 383 -23.27 -1.40 9.46
CA HIS A 383 -23.90 -1.85 10.71
C HIS A 383 -24.42 -3.29 10.55
N ALA A 384 -24.27 -4.12 11.59
CA ALA A 384 -24.71 -5.52 11.61
C ALA A 384 -26.20 -5.77 11.33
N ARG A 385 -27.03 -4.70 11.37
CA ARG A 385 -28.46 -4.76 11.02
C ARG A 385 -28.69 -5.03 9.54
N HIS A 386 -27.68 -4.74 8.70
CA HIS A 386 -27.71 -4.95 7.26
C HIS A 386 -27.12 -6.31 6.86
N LYS A 387 -26.88 -7.23 7.80
CA LYS A 387 -26.33 -8.57 7.52
C LYS A 387 -27.09 -9.29 6.40
N GLY A 388 -28.42 -9.27 6.43
CA GLY A 388 -29.24 -9.90 5.39
C GLY A 388 -29.09 -9.29 3.99
N LEU A 389 -28.69 -8.02 3.88
CA LEU A 389 -28.35 -7.40 2.60
C LEU A 389 -26.96 -7.87 2.13
N VAL A 390 -25.98 -7.91 3.04
CA VAL A 390 -24.60 -8.34 2.72
C VAL A 390 -24.57 -9.79 2.23
N GLU A 391 -25.33 -10.69 2.86
CA GLU A 391 -25.41 -12.10 2.50
C GLU A 391 -26.03 -12.35 1.11
N GLN A 392 -26.81 -11.40 0.59
CA GLN A 392 -27.42 -11.49 -0.74
C GLN A 392 -26.45 -11.13 -1.87
N ILE A 393 -25.32 -10.48 -1.56
CA ILE A 393 -24.38 -10.02 -2.57
C ILE A 393 -23.36 -11.12 -2.86
N GLU A 394 -23.31 -11.55 -4.11
CA GLU A 394 -22.35 -12.58 -4.55
C GLU A 394 -20.90 -12.08 -4.54
N GLY A 395 -19.98 -12.99 -4.22
CA GLY A 395 -18.55 -12.72 -4.29
C GLY A 395 -18.02 -11.84 -3.15
N ILE A 396 -18.67 -11.84 -1.98
CA ILE A 396 -18.24 -11.11 -0.78
C ILE A 396 -17.73 -12.07 0.31
N VAL A 397 -16.67 -11.64 1.00
CA VAL A 397 -16.25 -12.19 2.29
C VAL A 397 -16.89 -11.35 3.39
N ALA A 398 -17.88 -11.91 4.08
CA ALA A 398 -18.62 -11.23 5.13
C ALA A 398 -17.97 -11.51 6.49
N VAL A 399 -17.60 -10.45 7.21
CA VAL A 399 -16.88 -10.53 8.48
C VAL A 399 -17.74 -9.91 9.58
N ASN A 400 -18.22 -10.72 10.53
CA ASN A 400 -18.97 -10.22 11.67
C ASN A 400 -18.06 -10.07 12.90
N ILE A 401 -17.87 -8.83 13.33
CA ILE A 401 -16.98 -8.48 14.45
C ILE A 401 -17.61 -8.84 15.80
N ASP A 402 -18.93 -8.89 15.88
CA ASP A 402 -19.62 -9.04 17.16
C ASP A 402 -19.43 -10.45 17.74
N ASP A 403 -19.52 -11.47 16.86
CA ASP A 403 -19.35 -12.90 17.17
C ASP A 403 -18.02 -13.50 16.66
N GLY A 404 -17.24 -12.76 15.87
CA GLY A 404 -15.95 -13.22 15.35
C GLY A 404 -16.03 -14.17 14.16
N SER A 405 -17.19 -14.25 13.50
CA SER A 405 -17.41 -15.14 12.35
C SER A 405 -16.95 -14.53 11.02
N VAL A 406 -16.54 -15.40 10.09
CA VAL A 406 -16.13 -15.04 8.73
C VAL A 406 -16.80 -16.00 7.76
N ASP A 407 -17.73 -15.48 6.97
CA ASP A 407 -18.49 -16.22 5.98
C ASP A 407 -17.94 -15.90 4.58
N VAL A 408 -17.35 -16.90 3.93
CA VAL A 408 -16.83 -16.78 2.55
C VAL A 408 -17.92 -17.24 1.59
N CYS A 409 -18.34 -16.38 0.67
CA CYS A 409 -19.32 -16.72 -0.35
C CYS A 409 -18.89 -17.98 -1.14
N SER A 410 -19.82 -18.91 -1.38
CA SER A 410 -19.54 -20.20 -2.02
C SER A 410 -19.01 -20.09 -3.46
N THR A 411 -19.23 -18.95 -4.11
CA THR A 411 -18.68 -18.67 -5.46
C THR A 411 -17.20 -18.29 -5.42
N LEU A 412 -16.66 -17.94 -4.26
CA LEU A 412 -15.24 -17.60 -4.07
C LEU A 412 -14.45 -18.85 -3.68
N ASN A 413 -13.37 -19.11 -4.40
CA ASN A 413 -12.38 -20.11 -4.02
C ASN A 413 -11.09 -19.39 -3.57
N ILE A 414 -11.00 -19.09 -2.28
CA ILE A 414 -9.84 -18.41 -1.70
C ILE A 414 -8.84 -19.47 -1.20
N PRO A 415 -7.63 -19.56 -1.78
CA PRO A 415 -6.65 -20.57 -1.44
C PRO A 415 -6.18 -20.42 0.02
N HIS A 416 -5.77 -21.53 0.64
CA HIS A 416 -5.23 -21.53 2.00
C HIS A 416 -3.81 -20.97 2.04
N LEU A 417 -3.41 -20.42 3.18
CA LEU A 417 -2.02 -19.98 3.36
C LEU A 417 -1.13 -21.23 3.50
N PRO A 418 0.18 -21.11 3.23
CA PRO A 418 1.17 -22.13 3.54
C PRO A 418 0.99 -22.70 4.96
N PHE A 419 0.68 -24.00 5.06
CA PHE A 419 0.29 -24.66 6.32
C PHE A 419 1.25 -24.38 7.47
N ALA A 420 2.56 -24.43 7.21
CA ALA A 420 3.56 -24.18 8.24
C ALA A 420 3.51 -22.75 8.79
N ALA A 421 3.30 -21.74 7.93
CA ALA A 421 3.16 -20.36 8.38
C ALA A 421 1.88 -20.16 9.20
N GLU A 422 0.79 -20.85 8.84
CA GLU A 422 -0.46 -20.85 9.62
C GLU A 422 -0.25 -21.44 11.03
N GLN A 423 0.44 -22.58 11.13
CA GLN A 423 0.70 -23.23 12.43
C GLN A 423 1.60 -22.39 13.32
N ASP A 424 2.67 -21.81 12.76
CA ASP A 424 3.58 -20.93 13.51
C ASP A 424 2.81 -19.71 14.06
N PHE A 425 1.94 -19.10 13.25
CA PHE A 425 1.09 -17.99 13.69
C PHE A 425 0.11 -18.41 14.78
N LYS A 426 -0.58 -19.54 14.63
CA LYS A 426 -1.52 -20.07 15.64
C LYS A 426 -0.82 -20.34 16.96
N GLN A 427 0.39 -20.91 16.92
CA GLN A 427 1.20 -21.16 18.11
C GLN A 427 1.62 -19.83 18.79
N ALA A 428 2.07 -18.84 18.02
CA ALA A 428 2.43 -17.53 18.54
C ALA A 428 1.23 -16.81 19.19
N VAL A 429 0.07 -16.86 18.55
CA VAL A 429 -1.18 -16.30 19.10
C VAL A 429 -1.59 -17.00 20.40
N SER A 430 -1.48 -18.34 20.47
CA SER A 430 -1.79 -19.09 21.69
C SER A 430 -0.89 -18.67 22.87
N GLN A 431 0.38 -18.38 22.62
CA GLN A 431 1.32 -17.90 23.65
C GLN A 431 1.04 -16.45 24.06
N MET A 432 0.61 -15.60 23.12
CA MET A 432 0.31 -14.19 23.36
C MET A 432 -1.05 -14.00 24.06
N LYS A 433 -2.02 -14.90 23.84
CA LYS A 433 -3.41 -14.82 24.34
C LYS A 433 -3.57 -14.38 25.80
N PRO A 434 -2.85 -14.95 26.80
CA PRO A 434 -2.99 -14.53 28.20
C PRO A 434 -2.61 -13.07 28.48
N ARG A 435 -1.79 -12.44 27.61
CA ARG A 435 -1.29 -11.06 27.77
C ARG A 435 -2.16 -10.01 27.06
N LEU A 436 -3.17 -10.43 26.29
CA LEU A 436 -4.03 -9.52 25.51
C LEU A 436 -5.03 -8.74 26.36
N ASN A 437 -5.40 -9.29 27.52
CA ASN A 437 -6.31 -8.64 28.45
C ASN A 437 -5.51 -7.88 29.52
N MET A 438 -5.70 -6.56 29.55
CA MET A 438 -5.02 -5.66 30.49
C MET A 438 -5.31 -6.03 31.95
N GLU A 439 -6.56 -6.31 32.28
CA GLU A 439 -6.97 -6.62 33.67
C GLU A 439 -6.26 -7.88 34.14
N MET A 440 -6.29 -8.93 33.32
CA MET A 440 -5.57 -10.19 33.59
C MET A 440 -4.06 -9.97 33.73
N ALA A 441 -3.47 -9.14 32.88
CA ALA A 441 -2.05 -8.82 32.92
C ALA A 441 -1.63 -7.96 34.12
N GLN A 442 -2.59 -7.35 34.82
CA GLN A 442 -2.36 -6.46 35.96
C GLN A 442 -2.71 -7.09 37.31
N VAL A 443 -3.28 -8.30 37.37
CA VAL A 443 -3.70 -8.96 38.62
C VAL A 443 -2.58 -9.03 39.66
N GLU A 444 -1.34 -9.29 39.23
CA GLU A 444 -0.17 -9.40 40.12
C GLU A 444 0.55 -8.06 40.36
N ARG A 445 0.06 -6.96 39.78
CA ARG A 445 0.71 -5.64 39.90
C ARG A 445 0.08 -4.80 41.02
N PRO A 446 0.88 -3.94 41.70
CA PRO A 446 0.35 -3.00 42.68
C PRO A 446 -0.69 -2.06 42.06
N CYS A 447 -1.69 -1.67 42.86
CA CYS A 447 -2.65 -0.65 42.47
C CYS A 447 -1.91 0.69 42.23
N PRO A 448 -2.25 1.41 41.16
CA PRO A 448 -1.67 2.73 40.88
C PRO A 448 -2.12 3.76 41.92
N VAL A 449 -1.19 4.64 42.32
CA VAL A 449 -1.41 5.58 43.44
C VAL A 449 -2.07 6.90 43.04
N ASN A 450 -2.10 7.21 41.74
CA ASN A 450 -2.72 8.42 41.20
C ASN A 450 -3.17 8.22 39.74
N LEU A 451 -3.95 9.19 39.23
CA LEU A 451 -4.49 9.15 37.87
C LEU A 451 -3.39 9.16 36.79
N GLU A 452 -2.29 9.88 37.00
CA GLU A 452 -1.19 9.91 36.02
C GLU A 452 -0.52 8.54 35.86
N GLN A 453 -0.33 7.81 36.97
CA GLN A 453 0.20 6.46 36.96
C GLN A 453 -0.79 5.47 36.32
N LEU A 454 -2.09 5.62 36.59
CA LEU A 454 -3.14 4.84 35.92
C LEU A 454 -3.05 4.99 34.39
N THR A 455 -3.07 6.24 33.90
CA THR A 455 -3.01 6.53 32.47
C THR A 455 -1.70 6.04 31.86
N HIS A 456 -0.57 6.28 32.52
CA HIS A 456 0.72 5.79 32.06
C HIS A 456 0.78 4.26 31.96
N ASN A 457 0.28 3.55 32.96
CA ASN A 457 0.25 2.08 32.95
C ASN A 457 -0.59 1.54 31.80
N ARG A 458 -1.77 2.14 31.53
CA ARG A 458 -2.64 1.79 30.41
C ARG A 458 -1.95 2.04 29.07
N ASP A 459 -1.35 3.22 28.89
CA ASP A 459 -0.69 3.59 27.63
C ASP A 459 0.51 2.68 27.34
N MET A 460 1.35 2.42 28.35
CA MET A 460 2.49 1.52 28.20
C MET A 460 2.07 0.08 27.95
N PHE A 461 1.00 -0.39 28.57
CA PHE A 461 0.41 -1.69 28.26
C PHE A 461 -0.02 -1.75 26.79
N GLN A 462 -0.77 -0.73 26.33
CA GLN A 462 -1.28 -0.72 24.95
C GLN A 462 -0.16 -0.62 23.92
N LEU A 463 0.88 0.18 24.17
CA LEU A 463 2.04 0.28 23.31
C LEU A 463 2.78 -1.06 23.21
N GLN A 464 2.99 -1.73 24.36
CA GLN A 464 3.67 -3.02 24.36
C GLN A 464 2.86 -4.09 23.64
N ILE A 465 1.55 -4.21 23.91
CA ILE A 465 0.73 -5.23 23.24
C ILE A 465 0.60 -4.97 21.74
N ASN A 466 0.52 -3.69 21.32
CA ASN A 466 0.52 -3.35 19.91
C ASN A 466 1.84 -3.71 19.22
N LYS A 467 2.99 -3.56 19.91
CA LYS A 467 4.30 -3.98 19.38
C LYS A 467 4.40 -5.50 19.28
N ASP A 468 3.98 -6.22 20.32
CA ASP A 468 3.97 -7.68 20.35
C ASP A 468 3.09 -8.24 19.20
N ILE A 469 1.89 -7.69 19.02
CA ILE A 469 0.97 -8.07 17.92
C ILE A 469 1.59 -7.76 16.55
N GLN A 470 2.13 -6.56 16.35
CA GLN A 470 2.77 -6.19 15.09
C GLN A 470 3.95 -7.11 14.76
N ALA A 471 4.72 -7.53 15.76
CA ALA A 471 5.82 -8.47 15.56
C ALA A 471 5.32 -9.85 15.12
N VAL A 472 4.26 -10.39 15.76
CA VAL A 472 3.65 -11.68 15.39
C VAL A 472 3.07 -11.63 13.97
N CYS A 473 2.38 -10.55 13.61
CA CYS A 473 1.84 -10.40 12.26
C CYS A 473 2.94 -10.19 11.21
N LEU A 474 3.98 -9.41 11.52
CA LEU A 474 5.12 -9.22 10.63
C LEU A 474 5.91 -10.53 10.44
N GLU A 475 6.03 -11.36 11.47
CA GLU A 475 6.59 -12.71 11.39
C GLU A 475 5.81 -13.59 10.42
N LEU A 476 4.47 -13.58 10.47
CA LEU A 476 3.63 -14.25 9.47
C LEU A 476 3.97 -13.75 8.07
N MET A 477 4.01 -12.42 7.86
CA MET A 477 4.29 -11.84 6.55
C MET A 477 5.68 -12.22 6.03
N VAL A 478 6.71 -12.24 6.89
CA VAL A 478 8.06 -12.70 6.52
C VAL A 478 8.06 -14.19 6.22
N ASN A 479 7.35 -15.02 6.98
CA ASN A 479 7.26 -16.45 6.70
C ASN A 479 6.59 -16.75 5.36
N LEU A 480 5.66 -15.89 4.91
CA LEU A 480 5.00 -15.98 3.60
C LEU A 480 5.86 -15.46 2.44
N PHE A 481 6.57 -14.35 2.63
CA PHE A 481 7.21 -13.61 1.52
C PHE A 481 8.72 -13.36 1.68
N ARG A 482 9.39 -14.09 2.58
CA ARG A 482 10.86 -14.05 2.68
C ARG A 482 11.50 -14.44 1.34
N GLU A 483 12.71 -13.95 1.12
CA GLU A 483 13.52 -14.25 -0.07
C GLU A 483 12.97 -13.76 -1.41
N VAL A 484 11.85 -13.02 -1.45
CA VAL A 484 11.33 -12.36 -2.67
C VAL A 484 12.42 -11.54 -3.36
N LYS A 485 13.29 -10.87 -2.58
CA LYS A 485 14.45 -10.12 -3.09
C LYS A 485 15.42 -10.94 -3.95
N LYS A 486 15.53 -12.26 -3.77
CA LYS A 486 16.41 -13.10 -4.61
C LYS A 486 15.97 -13.17 -6.07
N TYR A 487 14.68 -12.94 -6.30
CA TYR A 487 14.05 -12.99 -7.63
C TYR A 487 13.94 -11.59 -8.25
N ILE A 488 14.44 -10.57 -7.56
CA ILE A 488 14.46 -9.20 -8.02
C ILE A 488 15.83 -8.91 -8.65
N ARG A 489 15.84 -8.48 -9.91
CA ARG A 489 17.02 -7.94 -10.59
C ARG A 489 17.01 -6.42 -10.46
N GLU A 490 17.80 -5.89 -9.52
CA GLU A 490 17.85 -4.45 -9.21
C GLU A 490 18.26 -3.60 -10.42
N ALA A 491 19.20 -4.09 -11.25
CA ALA A 491 19.71 -3.36 -12.42
C ALA A 491 18.65 -3.10 -13.50
N SER A 492 17.69 -4.01 -13.67
CA SER A 492 16.64 -3.92 -14.69
C SER A 492 15.24 -3.67 -14.11
N SER A 493 15.14 -3.44 -12.79
CA SER A 493 13.87 -3.31 -12.06
C SER A 493 12.87 -4.45 -12.36
N PHE A 494 13.38 -5.67 -12.49
CA PHE A 494 12.61 -6.85 -12.93
C PHE A 494 12.39 -7.85 -11.79
N PHE A 495 11.24 -8.53 -11.80
CA PHE A 495 10.94 -9.64 -10.89
C PHE A 495 10.63 -10.91 -11.68
N ASN A 496 11.43 -11.95 -11.49
CA ASN A 496 11.24 -13.23 -12.17
C ASN A 496 10.12 -14.03 -11.48
N LYS A 497 8.89 -13.89 -11.99
CA LYS A 497 7.72 -14.59 -11.44
C LYS A 497 7.86 -16.11 -11.56
N ASP A 498 8.26 -16.61 -12.72
CA ASP A 498 8.21 -18.05 -12.98
C ASP A 498 9.20 -18.77 -12.09
N GLN A 499 10.41 -18.24 -11.96
CA GLN A 499 11.41 -18.75 -11.04
C GLN A 499 10.96 -18.67 -9.56
N PHE A 500 10.23 -17.60 -9.19
CA PHE A 500 9.65 -17.51 -7.85
C PHE A 500 8.62 -18.61 -7.60
N LEU A 501 7.76 -18.90 -8.58
CA LEU A 501 6.71 -19.92 -8.49
C LEU A 501 7.26 -21.35 -8.55
N GLU A 502 8.23 -21.62 -9.42
CA GLU A 502 8.90 -22.93 -9.56
C GLU A 502 9.57 -23.39 -8.26
N ASN A 503 10.05 -22.44 -7.45
CA ASN A 503 10.67 -22.73 -6.17
C ASN A 503 9.66 -22.90 -5.01
N GLN A 504 8.35 -22.73 -5.25
CA GLN A 504 7.33 -22.99 -4.24
C GLN A 504 6.90 -24.45 -4.24
N ARG A 505 6.35 -24.91 -3.11
CA ARG A 505 5.79 -26.27 -3.01
C ARG A 505 4.48 -26.37 -3.77
N GLU A 506 4.21 -27.54 -4.39
CA GLU A 506 3.00 -27.76 -5.19
C GLU A 506 1.69 -27.46 -4.43
N GLU A 507 1.62 -27.81 -3.15
CA GLU A 507 0.46 -27.56 -2.28
C GLU A 507 0.22 -26.05 -2.02
N GLU A 508 1.27 -25.23 -2.11
CA GLU A 508 1.23 -23.78 -1.82
C GLU A 508 1.06 -22.96 -3.11
N LEU A 509 1.23 -23.56 -4.30
CA LEU A 509 1.13 -22.89 -5.59
C LEU A 509 -0.20 -22.17 -5.83
N PRO A 510 -1.39 -22.70 -5.45
CA PRO A 510 -2.65 -21.99 -5.67
C PRO A 510 -2.67 -20.60 -5.02
N PHE A 511 -2.16 -20.50 -3.80
CA PHE A 511 -2.05 -19.25 -3.06
C PHE A 511 -1.09 -18.26 -3.74
N TYR A 512 0.14 -18.70 -4.04
CA TYR A 512 1.12 -17.81 -4.64
C TYR A 512 0.76 -17.38 -6.07
N ARG A 513 0.09 -18.24 -6.86
CA ARG A 513 -0.38 -17.88 -8.20
C ARG A 513 -1.38 -16.72 -8.14
N GLU A 514 -2.31 -16.75 -7.20
CA GLU A 514 -3.29 -15.69 -6.99
C GLU A 514 -2.61 -14.43 -6.47
N VAL A 515 -1.85 -14.52 -5.37
CA VAL A 515 -1.20 -13.34 -4.75
C VAL A 515 -0.23 -12.65 -5.69
N VAL A 516 0.61 -13.36 -6.43
CA VAL A 516 1.60 -12.74 -7.33
C VAL A 516 0.93 -11.98 -8.49
N SER A 517 -0.31 -12.31 -8.83
CA SER A 517 -1.07 -11.59 -9.87
C SER A 517 -1.62 -10.23 -9.38
N THR A 518 -1.72 -10.03 -8.07
CA THR A 518 -2.34 -8.86 -7.44
C THR A 518 -1.50 -7.58 -7.55
N GLU A 519 -2.14 -6.40 -7.65
CA GLU A 519 -1.39 -5.13 -7.55
C GLU A 519 -0.80 -4.89 -6.17
N LEU A 520 -1.31 -5.54 -5.13
CA LEU A 520 -0.80 -5.46 -3.77
C LEU A 520 0.59 -6.10 -3.68
N PHE A 521 0.77 -7.30 -4.21
CA PHE A 521 2.08 -7.95 -4.31
C PHE A 521 3.04 -7.20 -5.21
N LYS A 522 2.53 -6.74 -6.35
CA LYS A 522 3.27 -5.89 -7.26
C LYS A 522 3.80 -4.63 -6.56
N ALA A 523 2.96 -3.88 -5.86
CA ALA A 523 3.38 -2.71 -5.09
C ALA A 523 4.41 -3.05 -4.00
N PHE A 524 4.26 -4.20 -3.35
CA PHE A 524 5.25 -4.74 -2.40
C PHE A 524 6.62 -5.01 -3.06
N VAL A 525 6.65 -5.59 -4.26
CA VAL A 525 7.90 -5.75 -5.02
C VAL A 525 8.47 -4.40 -5.44
N ARG A 526 7.60 -3.47 -5.90
CA ARG A 526 8.01 -2.12 -6.31
C ARG A 526 8.72 -1.35 -5.20
N SER A 527 8.24 -1.44 -3.95
CA SER A 527 8.87 -0.74 -2.82
C SER A 527 10.28 -1.24 -2.54
N ARG A 528 10.62 -2.48 -2.91
CA ARG A 528 11.96 -3.06 -2.70
C ARG A 528 13.00 -2.65 -3.71
N PHE A 529 12.60 -2.09 -4.85
CA PHE A 529 13.55 -1.37 -5.72
C PHE A 529 13.99 -0.04 -5.11
N GLN A 530 13.20 0.54 -4.21
CA GLN A 530 13.47 1.86 -3.62
C GLN A 530 14.42 1.80 -2.41
N GLY A 531 14.66 0.61 -1.87
CA GLY A 531 15.58 0.37 -0.76
C GLY A 531 15.10 -0.71 0.20
N ALA A 532 15.88 -0.94 1.25
CA ALA A 532 15.48 -1.82 2.35
C ALA A 532 14.50 -1.12 3.30
N ASP A 533 13.48 -1.83 3.75
CA ASP A 533 12.47 -1.35 4.70
C ASP A 533 12.44 -2.17 6.01
N PHE A 534 11.48 -1.86 6.88
CA PHE A 534 11.33 -2.52 8.18
C PHE A 534 11.04 -4.03 8.10
N PHE A 535 10.49 -4.53 6.99
CA PHE A 535 10.29 -5.97 6.81
C PHE A 535 11.61 -6.63 6.47
N ASP A 536 12.46 -6.01 5.66
CA ASP A 536 13.80 -6.54 5.37
C ASP A 536 14.65 -6.62 6.63
N GLU A 537 14.61 -5.56 7.45
CA GLU A 537 15.28 -5.58 8.74
C GLU A 537 14.77 -6.69 9.67
N PHE A 538 13.47 -6.98 9.62
CA PHE A 538 12.87 -8.05 10.41
C PHE A 538 13.25 -9.45 9.87
N GLU A 539 13.24 -9.62 8.55
CA GLU A 539 13.70 -10.83 7.87
C GLU A 539 15.16 -11.15 8.25
N ASP A 540 16.04 -10.15 8.23
CA ASP A 540 17.44 -10.31 8.61
C ASP A 540 17.61 -10.67 10.10
N LYS A 541 16.83 -10.05 10.99
CA LYS A 541 16.80 -10.41 12.42
C LYS A 541 16.37 -11.86 12.63
N MET A 542 15.33 -12.32 11.93
CA MET A 542 14.87 -13.71 11.99
C MET A 542 15.93 -14.70 11.47
N LYS A 543 16.61 -14.37 10.37
CA LYS A 543 17.73 -15.19 9.82
C LYS A 543 18.87 -15.32 10.82
N LEU A 544 19.25 -14.23 11.48
CA LEU A 544 20.29 -14.22 12.51
C LEU A 544 19.90 -15.06 13.74
N ALA A 545 18.67 -14.92 14.23
CA ALA A 545 18.17 -15.68 15.36
C ALA A 545 18.15 -17.20 15.08
N THR A 546 17.75 -17.60 13.87
CA THR A 546 17.74 -19.01 13.45
C THR A 546 19.15 -19.61 13.45
N ARG A 547 20.17 -18.83 13.04
CA ARG A 547 21.58 -19.26 13.05
C ARG A 547 22.14 -19.44 14.47
N GLN A 548 21.66 -18.69 15.46
CA GLN A 548 22.14 -18.77 16.85
C GLN A 548 21.56 -19.97 17.62
N HIS A 549 20.34 -20.41 17.28
CA HIS A 549 19.72 -21.59 17.90
C HIS A 549 20.21 -22.92 17.32
N ALA A 550 20.85 -22.89 16.14
CA ALA A 550 21.64 -24.00 15.64
C ALA A 550 23.03 -24.00 16.33
N GLY A 551 23.09 -24.50 17.56
CA GLY A 551 24.34 -24.58 18.35
C GLY A 551 25.46 -25.39 17.65
N PRO A 552 26.72 -25.27 18.12
CA PRO A 552 27.83 -26.04 17.57
C PRO A 552 27.60 -27.53 17.80
N LYS A 553 27.63 -28.34 16.74
CA LYS A 553 27.54 -29.80 16.84
C LYS A 553 28.70 -30.32 17.69
N PHE A 554 28.41 -30.76 18.92
CA PHE A 554 29.35 -31.55 19.71
C PHE A 554 29.61 -32.87 18.98
N GLN A 555 30.86 -33.10 18.57
CA GLN A 555 31.30 -34.41 18.11
C GLN A 555 31.41 -35.34 19.33
N ASN A 556 30.74 -36.50 19.26
CA ASN A 556 30.91 -37.57 20.23
C ASN A 556 32.37 -38.09 20.18
N PRO A 557 33.05 -38.32 21.32
CA PRO A 557 34.45 -38.76 21.33
C PRO A 557 34.71 -40.22 20.91
N ASP A 558 33.69 -41.02 20.59
CA ASP A 558 33.84 -42.48 20.43
C ASP A 558 33.90 -43.01 18.98
N ASP A 559 33.86 -42.16 17.96
CA ASP A 559 34.10 -42.60 16.57
C ASP A 559 35.61 -42.62 16.24
N GLN A 560 36.34 -43.51 16.89
CA GLN A 560 37.68 -43.90 16.44
C GLN A 560 37.58 -44.91 15.29
N VAL A 561 37.62 -44.43 14.04
CA VAL A 561 37.91 -45.27 12.87
C VAL A 561 38.98 -44.66 11.97
N ARG A 562 40.14 -45.34 12.00
CA ARG A 562 41.13 -45.68 10.95
C ARG A 562 41.42 -44.68 9.81
N PRO A 563 42.71 -44.39 9.54
CA PRO A 563 43.10 -43.49 8.47
C PRO A 563 43.02 -44.17 7.10
N GLY A 564 42.20 -43.63 6.20
CA GLY A 564 42.22 -43.99 4.79
C GLY A 564 41.00 -43.49 4.01
N GLN A 565 41.26 -42.66 3.01
CA GLN A 565 40.35 -42.17 1.95
C GLN A 565 39.60 -40.86 2.23
N LEU A 566 40.23 -39.75 1.83
CA LEU A 566 39.55 -38.50 1.50
C LEU A 566 38.62 -38.73 0.30
N LYS A 567 37.31 -38.80 0.55
CA LYS A 567 36.28 -38.46 -0.44
C LYS A 567 35.72 -37.07 -0.10
N LYS A 568 35.99 -36.10 -0.97
CA LYS A 568 35.31 -34.80 -0.98
C LYS A 568 33.83 -35.05 -1.29
N ARG A 569 32.99 -35.09 -0.26
CA ARG A 569 31.54 -34.95 -0.39
C ARG A 569 31.22 -33.46 -0.51
N THR A 570 30.88 -33.03 -1.72
CA THR A 570 30.08 -31.82 -1.95
C THR A 570 28.72 -32.01 -1.25
N PRO A 571 28.23 -31.03 -0.47
CA PRO A 571 26.91 -31.13 0.13
C PRO A 571 25.87 -30.95 -0.98
N SER A 572 25.04 -31.97 -1.19
CA SER A 572 23.85 -31.85 -2.03
C SER A 572 22.91 -30.80 -1.45
N TYR A 573 22.58 -29.77 -2.23
CA TYR A 573 21.69 -28.66 -1.87
C TYR A 573 20.23 -29.11 -1.62
N SER A 574 19.88 -30.35 -1.93
CA SER A 574 18.55 -30.92 -1.70
C SER A 574 18.24 -31.29 -0.24
N ASN A 575 19.24 -31.32 0.65
CA ASN A 575 19.04 -31.72 2.06
C ASN A 575 18.98 -30.57 3.08
N LEU A 576 18.92 -29.31 2.61
CA LEU A 576 18.66 -28.15 3.49
C LEU A 576 17.16 -27.91 3.72
N PHE A 577 16.29 -28.59 2.97
CA PHE A 577 14.84 -28.39 3.01
C PHE A 577 14.07 -29.46 3.82
N SER A 578 14.77 -30.43 4.41
CA SER A 578 14.18 -31.58 5.12
C SER A 578 14.43 -31.60 6.64
N SER A 579 15.09 -30.60 7.23
CA SER A 579 15.09 -30.46 8.69
C SER A 579 13.70 -29.97 9.15
N PRO A 580 13.10 -30.57 10.21
CA PRO A 580 11.87 -30.04 10.78
C PRO A 580 12.10 -28.56 11.08
N ARG A 581 11.26 -27.70 10.49
CA ARG A 581 11.26 -26.27 10.75
C ARG A 581 11.30 -26.12 12.28
N PRO A 582 12.35 -25.55 12.88
CA PRO A 582 12.31 -25.32 14.31
C PRO A 582 11.21 -24.30 14.51
N ALA A 583 10.05 -24.76 14.97
CA ALA A 583 9.03 -23.90 15.54
C ALA A 583 9.76 -22.97 16.49
N TRP A 584 9.61 -21.66 16.29
CA TRP A 584 10.25 -20.69 17.17
C TRP A 584 9.57 -20.84 18.54
N SER A 585 10.12 -21.73 19.36
CA SER A 585 9.56 -22.12 20.64
C SER A 585 9.95 -21.08 21.67
N GLY A 586 9.19 -19.99 21.66
CA GLY A 586 9.16 -19.02 22.73
C GLY A 586 10.12 -17.84 22.53
N HIS A 587 9.60 -16.68 22.94
CA HIS A 587 10.29 -15.40 23.13
C HIS A 587 10.19 -14.44 21.93
N THR A 588 8.98 -14.17 21.44
CA THR A 588 8.67 -12.91 20.72
C THR A 588 9.15 -11.67 21.48
N GLY A 589 9.21 -11.75 22.82
CA GLY A 589 9.84 -10.74 23.68
C GLY A 589 11.33 -10.46 23.42
N ALA A 590 12.07 -11.34 22.73
CA ALA A 590 13.48 -11.14 22.39
C ALA A 590 13.68 -10.28 21.13
N LEU A 591 12.70 -10.20 20.23
CA LEU A 591 12.72 -9.36 19.03
C LEU A 591 12.14 -7.96 19.28
N THR A 592 11.25 -7.83 20.27
CA THR A 592 10.65 -6.54 20.65
C THR A 592 11.46 -5.91 21.78
N SER A 593 12.35 -4.97 21.47
CA SER A 593 13.02 -4.20 22.52
C SER A 593 12.03 -3.27 23.23
N LYS A 594 12.08 -3.21 24.56
CA LYS A 594 11.33 -2.21 25.32
C LYS A 594 11.80 -0.82 24.89
N THR A 595 10.93 -0.06 24.23
CA THR A 595 11.26 1.29 23.76
C THR A 595 11.01 2.28 24.89
N ASP A 596 12.07 2.85 25.44
CA ASP A 596 11.96 3.91 26.42
C ASP A 596 11.68 5.24 25.74
N TYR A 597 10.41 5.66 25.81
CA TYR A 597 9.98 6.96 25.31
C TYR A 597 10.36 8.08 26.27
N ILE A 598 10.87 9.18 25.73
CA ILE A 598 11.07 10.43 26.45
C ILE A 598 9.90 11.33 26.17
N VAL A 599 9.23 11.78 27.23
CA VAL A 599 8.11 12.71 27.09
C VAL A 599 8.64 14.14 27.05
N PHE A 600 8.46 14.79 25.90
CA PHE A 600 8.61 16.23 25.75
C PHE A 600 7.26 16.90 26.04
N GLN A 601 7.20 17.59 27.17
CA GLN A 601 6.00 18.30 27.60
C GLN A 601 5.93 19.68 26.94
N LEU A 602 4.83 19.95 26.24
CA LEU A 602 4.55 21.25 25.65
C LEU A 602 4.20 22.29 26.73
N PRO A 603 4.52 23.58 26.50
CA PRO A 603 4.00 24.67 27.31
C PRO A 603 2.47 24.67 27.34
N ARG A 604 1.87 25.14 28.44
CA ARG A 604 0.42 25.31 28.53
C ARG A 604 -0.05 26.33 27.50
N PHE A 605 -1.12 26.01 26.78
CA PHE A 605 -1.73 26.92 25.83
C PHE A 605 -2.51 28.01 26.59
N ARG A 606 -1.86 29.13 26.86
CA ARG A 606 -2.44 30.30 27.58
C ARG A 606 -2.47 31.57 26.72
N PHE A 607 -2.14 31.46 25.44
CA PHE A 607 -1.89 32.60 24.57
C PHE A 607 -3.15 32.97 23.80
N GLU A 608 -3.38 34.28 23.66
CA GLU A 608 -4.44 34.83 22.81
C GLU A 608 -4.12 34.65 21.31
N SER A 609 -2.85 34.35 20.96
CA SER A 609 -2.43 34.10 19.59
C SER A 609 -1.52 32.87 19.45
N VAL A 610 -1.72 32.13 18.35
CA VAL A 610 -0.91 30.97 17.96
C VAL A 610 0.56 31.35 17.72
N ALA A 611 0.81 32.54 17.18
CA ALA A 611 2.18 33.04 16.95
C ALA A 611 2.97 33.22 18.26
N GLY A 612 2.32 33.74 19.31
CA GLY A 612 2.93 33.85 20.64
C GLY A 612 3.30 32.48 21.22
N TYR A 613 2.38 31.51 21.08
CA TYR A 613 2.63 30.13 21.50
C TYR A 613 3.81 29.48 20.75
N HIS A 614 3.87 29.62 19.42
CA HIS A 614 4.95 29.09 18.61
C HIS A 614 6.32 29.65 19.02
N LYS A 615 6.39 30.95 19.36
CA LYS A 615 7.65 31.57 19.81
C LYS A 615 8.18 30.92 21.10
N VAL A 616 7.32 30.77 22.11
CA VAL A 616 7.70 30.13 23.39
C VAL A 616 8.10 28.67 23.17
N LEU A 617 7.38 27.96 22.29
CA LEU A 617 7.70 26.58 21.96
C LEU A 617 9.06 26.46 21.22
N MET A 618 9.39 27.38 20.31
CA MET A 618 10.69 27.43 19.65
C MET A 618 11.84 27.68 20.62
N GLU A 619 11.66 28.56 21.61
CA GLU A 619 12.64 28.83 22.66
C GLU A 619 12.89 27.58 23.53
N GLU A 620 11.81 26.87 23.89
CA GLU A 620 11.89 25.59 24.61
C GLU A 620 12.65 24.53 23.80
N LEU A 621 12.29 24.32 22.54
CA LEU A 621 12.95 23.35 21.65
C LEU A 621 14.43 23.67 21.46
N THR A 622 14.77 24.95 21.29
CA THR A 622 16.17 25.40 21.17
C THR A 622 16.96 25.11 22.44
N ARG A 623 16.35 25.28 23.62
CA ARG A 623 17.00 24.94 24.89
C ARG A 623 17.25 23.44 25.01
N ARG A 624 16.25 22.61 24.67
CA ARG A 624 16.34 21.14 24.71
C ARG A 624 17.38 20.60 23.73
N GLU A 625 17.41 21.15 22.51
CA GLU A 625 18.39 20.79 21.48
C GLU A 625 19.83 21.08 21.94
N LYS A 626 20.09 22.23 22.57
CA LYS A 626 21.41 22.58 23.14
C LYS A 626 21.85 21.67 24.28
N CYS A 627 20.92 21.06 25.01
CA CYS A 627 21.23 20.08 26.06
C CYS A 627 21.65 18.71 25.49
N CYS A 628 21.31 18.40 24.23
CA CYS A 628 21.66 17.15 23.56
C CYS A 628 23.11 17.18 23.02
N LYS A 629 24.09 17.07 23.92
CA LYS A 629 25.54 17.08 23.56
C LYS A 629 26.13 15.69 23.32
N GLN A 630 25.57 14.66 23.94
CA GLN A 630 26.09 13.29 23.91
C GLN A 630 25.51 12.48 22.73
N ALA A 631 26.27 11.49 22.24
CA ALA A 631 25.89 10.68 21.08
C ALA A 631 24.59 9.89 21.26
N ASN A 632 24.34 9.36 22.46
CA ASN A 632 23.08 8.71 22.84
C ASN A 632 21.85 9.64 22.78
N MET A 633 22.05 10.96 22.77
CA MET A 633 20.98 11.95 22.65
C MET A 633 20.77 12.46 21.22
N PHE A 634 21.57 12.02 20.24
CA PHE A 634 21.44 12.46 18.85
C PHE A 634 20.09 12.12 18.20
N PRO A 635 19.46 10.95 18.44
CA PRO A 635 18.10 10.69 17.95
C PRO A 635 17.09 11.70 18.49
N ARG A 636 17.18 12.05 19.77
CA ARG A 636 16.32 13.07 20.41
C ARG A 636 16.57 14.45 19.80
N LYS A 637 17.84 14.77 19.54
CA LYS A 637 18.26 16.03 18.92
C LYS A 637 17.66 16.19 17.52
N ALA A 638 17.66 15.12 16.71
CA ALA A 638 17.03 15.11 15.39
C ALA A 638 15.52 15.42 15.48
N VAL A 639 14.81 14.85 16.46
CA VAL A 639 13.38 15.15 16.68
C VAL A 639 13.16 16.62 17.07
N TYR A 640 13.97 17.18 17.97
CA TYR A 640 13.83 18.60 18.34
C TYR A 640 14.12 19.54 17.16
N LEU A 641 15.09 19.21 16.31
CA LEU A 641 15.37 19.96 15.08
C LEU A 641 14.20 19.87 14.09
N TYR A 642 13.60 18.69 13.94
CA TYR A 642 12.39 18.51 13.12
C TYR A 642 11.25 19.41 13.58
N LEU A 643 10.91 19.35 14.87
CA LEU A 643 9.83 20.14 15.46
C LEU A 643 10.12 21.65 15.35
N ARG A 644 11.38 22.06 15.53
CA ARG A 644 11.79 23.46 15.41
C ARG A 644 11.71 23.94 13.96
N GLY A 645 12.18 23.15 13.00
CA GLY A 645 12.10 23.46 11.57
C GLY A 645 10.65 23.59 11.10
N ALA A 646 9.77 22.71 11.58
CA ALA A 646 8.33 22.79 11.33
C ALA A 646 7.68 24.09 11.82
N LEU A 647 8.01 24.49 13.06
CA LEU A 647 7.51 25.73 13.64
C LEU A 647 8.07 26.97 12.96
N GLN A 648 9.34 26.95 12.53
CA GLN A 648 9.94 28.07 11.79
C GLN A 648 9.23 28.29 10.44
N ILE A 649 8.90 27.22 9.73
CA ILE A 649 8.09 27.32 8.50
C ILE A 649 6.69 27.88 8.81
N ALA A 650 6.07 27.44 9.91
CA ALA A 650 4.78 27.96 10.37
C ALA A 650 4.83 29.46 10.77
N CYS A 651 6.01 29.95 11.18
CA CYS A 651 6.26 31.35 11.52
C CYS A 651 6.77 32.20 10.35
N ASP A 652 6.62 31.72 9.10
CA ASP A 652 7.06 32.40 7.87
C ASP A 652 8.58 32.62 7.76
N GLU A 653 9.36 31.70 8.33
CA GLU A 653 10.83 31.68 8.28
C GLU A 653 11.35 30.42 7.54
N PRO A 654 11.05 30.25 6.24
CA PRO A 654 11.26 28.99 5.54
C PRO A 654 12.75 28.63 5.37
N ILE A 655 13.63 29.62 5.21
CA ILE A 655 15.09 29.39 5.05
C ILE A 655 15.70 28.82 6.34
N ARG A 656 15.27 29.33 7.51
CA ARG A 656 15.71 28.78 8.80
C ARG A 656 15.18 27.35 8.97
N GLY A 657 13.91 27.12 8.61
CA GLY A 657 13.32 25.78 8.69
C GLY A 657 14.04 24.75 7.83
N LEU A 658 14.39 25.12 6.59
CA LEU A 658 15.20 24.28 5.70
C LEU A 658 16.59 23.99 6.27
N ARG A 659 17.22 24.96 6.94
CA ARG A 659 18.50 24.76 7.63
C ARG A 659 18.38 23.75 8.79
N ASP A 660 17.30 23.80 9.55
CA ASP A 660 17.03 22.85 10.62
C ASP A 660 16.79 21.45 10.06
N PHE A 661 16.07 21.32 8.94
CA PHE A 661 15.90 20.05 8.25
C PHE A 661 17.20 19.48 7.68
N ASP A 662 18.06 20.30 7.07
CA ASP A 662 19.40 19.87 6.65
C ASP A 662 20.25 19.39 7.84
N ALA A 663 20.15 20.07 8.98
CA ALA A 663 20.88 19.67 10.18
C ALA A 663 20.46 18.29 10.72
N ILE A 664 19.24 17.82 10.45
CA ILE A 664 18.77 16.48 10.81
C ILE A 664 19.58 15.39 10.11
N CYS A 665 19.98 15.61 8.85
CA CYS A 665 20.73 14.63 8.05
C CYS A 665 22.06 14.21 8.69
N LYS A 666 22.62 15.04 9.59
CA LYS A 666 23.83 14.74 10.35
C LYS A 666 23.62 13.71 11.46
N TYR A 667 22.40 13.61 11.98
CA TYR A 667 22.07 12.79 13.14
C TYR A 667 21.19 11.60 12.79
N ASN A 668 20.18 11.79 11.93
CA ASN A 668 19.31 10.73 11.46
C ASN A 668 18.72 11.08 10.08
N LYS A 669 19.30 10.55 9.02
CA LYS A 669 18.85 10.79 7.63
C LYS A 669 17.41 10.33 7.37
N ALA A 670 16.94 9.30 8.08
CA ALA A 670 15.61 8.73 7.88
C ALA A 670 14.47 9.65 8.35
N LEU A 671 14.77 10.66 9.19
CA LEU A 671 13.79 11.65 9.64
C LEU A 671 13.69 12.89 8.73
N PHE A 672 14.45 12.93 7.64
CA PHE A 672 14.44 14.06 6.73
C PHE A 672 13.11 14.14 5.94
N PRO A 673 12.33 15.23 6.05
CA PRO A 673 11.00 15.28 5.44
C PRO A 673 11.04 15.73 3.96
N SER A 674 11.47 14.84 3.08
CA SER A 674 11.68 15.14 1.65
C SER A 674 10.47 15.78 0.95
N LYS A 675 9.26 15.25 1.17
CA LYS A 675 8.02 15.79 0.57
C LYS A 675 7.74 17.23 1.03
N GLN A 676 7.89 17.50 2.32
CA GLN A 676 7.62 18.83 2.90
C GLN A 676 8.67 19.84 2.44
N VAL A 677 9.95 19.44 2.47
CA VAL A 677 11.06 20.24 1.96
C VAL A 677 10.85 20.62 0.49
N GLY A 678 10.49 19.66 -0.36
CA GLY A 678 10.18 19.92 -1.77
C GLY A 678 9.03 20.93 -1.96
N SER A 679 7.95 20.79 -1.17
CA SER A 679 6.82 21.73 -1.16
C SER A 679 7.21 23.13 -0.68
N VAL A 680 8.06 23.24 0.36
CA VAL A 680 8.56 24.53 0.85
C VAL A 680 9.41 25.22 -0.20
N ILE A 681 10.38 24.51 -0.80
CA ILE A 681 11.25 25.06 -1.86
C ILE A 681 10.41 25.53 -3.07
N ALA A 682 9.36 24.78 -3.43
CA ALA A 682 8.47 25.17 -4.52
C ALA A 682 7.73 26.49 -4.25
N ARG A 683 7.35 26.74 -2.99
CA ARG A 683 6.60 27.94 -2.55
C ARG A 683 7.47 29.17 -2.24
N LEU A 684 8.80 29.04 -2.22
CA LEU A 684 9.70 30.17 -1.95
C LEU A 684 9.54 31.28 -3.00
N THR A 685 9.57 32.54 -2.55
CA THR A 685 9.62 33.70 -3.44
C THR A 685 10.95 33.75 -4.21
N PRO A 686 11.02 34.44 -5.36
CA PRO A 686 12.28 34.60 -6.11
C PRO A 686 13.43 35.16 -5.24
N THR A 687 13.13 36.14 -4.40
CA THR A 687 14.09 36.73 -3.45
C THR A 687 14.58 35.72 -2.39
N GLN A 688 13.68 34.88 -1.86
CA GLN A 688 14.07 33.83 -0.92
C GLN A 688 14.92 32.75 -1.58
N LYS A 689 14.66 32.43 -2.86
CA LYS A 689 15.47 31.48 -3.64
C LYS A 689 16.88 32.00 -3.89
N GLU A 690 17.05 33.29 -4.17
CA GLU A 690 18.36 33.94 -4.26
C GLU A 690 19.11 33.88 -2.92
N ILE A 691 18.44 34.22 -1.82
CA ILE A 691 19.07 34.14 -0.48
C ILE A 691 19.47 32.70 -0.15
N LEU A 692 18.65 31.71 -0.53
CA LEU A 692 18.92 30.29 -0.32
C LEU A 692 20.11 29.81 -1.16
N SER A 693 20.21 30.21 -2.43
CA SER A 693 21.30 29.81 -3.32
C SER A 693 22.65 30.40 -2.90
N LEU A 694 22.66 31.51 -2.16
CA LEU A 694 23.86 32.10 -1.56
C LEU A 694 24.36 31.34 -0.32
N GLN A 695 23.53 30.50 0.32
CA GLN A 695 23.92 29.79 1.53
C GLN A 695 24.92 28.65 1.26
N GLU A 696 26.05 28.63 1.97
CA GLU A 696 27.04 27.55 1.83
C GLU A 696 26.51 26.17 2.23
N TRP A 697 25.67 26.11 3.28
CA TRP A 697 25.11 24.85 3.75
C TRP A 697 24.14 24.24 2.73
N TYR A 698 23.42 25.07 1.97
CA TYR A 698 22.52 24.63 0.91
C TYR A 698 23.31 23.96 -0.23
N LYS A 699 24.40 24.60 -0.67
CA LYS A 699 25.29 24.07 -1.72
C LYS A 699 26.00 22.77 -1.35
N ARG A 700 26.10 22.44 -0.06
CA ARG A 700 26.72 21.20 0.43
C ARG A 700 25.69 20.11 0.74
N SER A 701 24.40 20.41 0.67
CA SER A 701 23.35 19.48 1.06
C SER A 701 22.98 18.54 -0.08
N GLU A 702 23.45 17.29 0.02
CA GLU A 702 23.17 16.24 -0.96
C GLU A 702 21.66 15.95 -1.09
N GLN A 703 20.92 15.94 0.03
CA GLN A 703 19.49 15.61 0.01
C GLN A 703 18.63 16.73 -0.61
N LEU A 704 19.00 18.00 -0.40
CA LEU A 704 18.30 19.13 -1.01
C LEU A 704 18.55 19.21 -2.52
N GLN A 705 19.78 18.92 -2.96
CA GLN A 705 20.14 18.86 -4.37
C GLN A 705 19.41 17.73 -5.10
N ARG A 706 19.33 16.53 -4.51
CA ARG A 706 18.55 15.41 -5.06
C ARG A 706 17.08 15.77 -5.27
N ILE A 707 16.48 16.55 -4.37
CA ILE A 707 15.08 16.99 -4.52
C ILE A 707 14.94 17.96 -5.69
N GLU A 708 15.89 18.87 -5.91
CA GLU A 708 15.87 19.76 -7.08
C GLU A 708 16.10 19.02 -8.39
N GLU A 709 17.03 18.06 -8.42
CA GLU A 709 17.29 17.20 -9.59
C GLU A 709 16.09 16.31 -9.93
N SER A 710 15.38 15.80 -8.91
CA SER A 710 14.18 14.97 -9.09
C SER A 710 12.99 15.72 -9.72
N LYS A 711 12.95 17.06 -9.67
CA LYS A 711 11.88 17.85 -10.32
C LYS A 711 11.88 17.74 -11.85
N GLY A 712 12.99 17.32 -12.46
CA GLY A 712 13.10 17.07 -13.90
C GLY A 712 12.59 15.69 -14.35
N LYS A 713 12.36 14.75 -13.42
CA LYS A 713 11.83 13.43 -13.70
C LYS A 713 10.43 13.34 -13.10
N ARG A 714 9.38 13.57 -13.90
CA ARG A 714 8.01 13.24 -13.48
C ARG A 714 8.02 11.77 -13.06
N GLY A 715 7.69 11.51 -11.79
CA GLY A 715 7.75 10.19 -11.16
C GLY A 715 6.65 9.22 -11.60
N ASP A 716 6.22 9.29 -12.86
CA ASP A 716 5.23 8.37 -13.44
C ASP A 716 5.80 7.41 -14.48
N ASP A 717 7.06 7.55 -14.89
CA ASP A 717 7.65 6.67 -15.92
C ASP A 717 8.85 5.86 -15.40
N ILE A 718 8.78 5.37 -14.15
CA ILE A 718 9.24 3.98 -14.00
C ILE A 718 8.01 3.16 -14.35
N VAL A 719 7.81 2.96 -15.65
CA VAL A 719 7.11 1.78 -16.14
C VAL A 719 7.95 0.62 -15.59
N ILE A 720 7.66 0.22 -14.36
CA ILE A 720 8.13 -1.04 -13.83
C ILE A 720 7.35 -2.01 -14.69
N ILE A 721 8.01 -2.45 -15.76
CA ILE A 721 7.65 -3.58 -16.59
C ILE A 721 7.67 -4.77 -15.63
N MET A 722 6.64 -4.88 -14.79
CA MET A 722 6.10 -6.14 -14.35
C MET A 722 5.15 -6.62 -15.45
N GLU A 723 5.62 -6.51 -16.69
CA GLU A 723 4.97 -7.17 -17.79
C GLU A 723 5.52 -8.58 -17.70
N PHE A 724 4.71 -9.41 -17.06
CA PHE A 724 4.31 -10.67 -17.63
C PHE A 724 4.34 -10.56 -19.16
N GLU A 725 5.52 -10.82 -19.74
CA GLU A 725 5.77 -10.91 -21.18
C GLU A 725 5.06 -9.83 -22.02
N LYS A 726 5.55 -8.58 -22.01
CA LYS A 726 5.27 -7.69 -23.15
C LYS A 726 6.39 -7.81 -24.15
N ILE A 727 6.07 -8.55 -25.19
CA ILE A 727 6.76 -8.49 -26.45
C ILE A 727 6.53 -7.07 -27.02
N PRO A 728 7.57 -6.35 -27.48
CA PRO A 728 7.42 -4.96 -27.92
C PRO A 728 6.38 -4.83 -29.05
N GLU A 729 5.52 -3.80 -29.01
CA GLU A 729 4.53 -3.50 -30.07
C GLU A 729 5.06 -2.50 -31.11
N ASP A 730 6.12 -1.77 -30.78
CA ASP A 730 6.75 -0.75 -31.63
C ASP A 730 8.03 -1.28 -32.31
N PRO A 731 8.41 -0.75 -33.50
CA PRO A 731 9.64 -1.14 -34.20
C PRO A 731 10.89 -0.98 -33.33
N ILE A 732 11.66 -2.05 -33.16
CA ILE A 732 12.75 -2.14 -32.19
C ILE A 732 14.07 -1.70 -32.84
N TYR A 733 14.72 -0.66 -32.32
CA TYR A 733 16.04 -0.22 -32.76
C TYR A 733 17.14 -0.98 -32.01
N ILE A 734 18.37 -0.99 -32.53
CA ILE A 734 19.51 -1.74 -31.93
C ILE A 734 19.76 -1.41 -30.46
N GLN A 735 19.54 -0.16 -30.04
CA GLN A 735 19.73 0.29 -28.65
C GLN A 735 18.68 -0.32 -27.71
N ASP A 736 17.41 -0.35 -28.17
CA ASP A 736 16.30 -0.95 -27.43
C ASP A 736 16.42 -2.49 -27.45
N PHE A 737 16.88 -3.06 -28.57
CA PHE A 737 17.13 -4.48 -28.72
C PHE A 737 18.22 -4.98 -27.77
N SER A 738 19.33 -4.26 -27.62
CA SER A 738 20.39 -4.63 -26.66
C SER A 738 19.83 -4.70 -25.24
N SER A 739 19.04 -3.69 -24.86
CA SER A 739 18.40 -3.63 -23.55
C SER A 739 17.40 -4.78 -23.34
N LEU A 740 16.62 -5.13 -24.38
CA LEU A 740 15.65 -6.23 -24.36
C LEU A 740 16.31 -7.61 -24.27
N VAL A 741 17.36 -7.85 -25.06
CA VAL A 741 18.09 -9.13 -25.10
C VAL A 741 18.88 -9.36 -23.81
N GLU A 742 19.44 -8.29 -23.22
CA GLU A 742 20.04 -8.34 -21.89
C GLU A 742 18.97 -8.56 -20.79
N TYR A 743 17.82 -7.88 -20.89
CA TYR A 743 16.69 -8.04 -19.96
C TYR A 743 16.17 -9.48 -19.93
N MET A 744 16.04 -10.11 -21.09
CA MET A 744 15.56 -11.49 -21.25
C MET A 744 16.64 -12.57 -21.01
N ASP A 745 17.86 -12.18 -20.61
CA ASP A 745 18.99 -13.10 -20.36
C ASP A 745 19.39 -13.95 -21.59
N ILE A 746 19.14 -13.42 -22.78
CA ILE A 746 19.38 -14.10 -24.05
C ILE A 746 20.87 -14.01 -24.42
N ALA A 747 21.44 -12.80 -24.36
CA ALA A 747 22.87 -12.55 -24.58
C ALA A 747 23.32 -11.28 -23.83
N SER A 748 24.58 -11.26 -23.38
CA SER A 748 25.20 -10.12 -22.70
C SER A 748 26.41 -9.54 -23.44
N ASP A 749 26.82 -10.20 -24.53
CA ASP A 749 27.99 -9.83 -25.31
C ASP A 749 27.58 -8.96 -26.50
N HIS A 750 28.20 -7.79 -26.64
CA HIS A 750 27.82 -6.80 -27.64
C HIS A 750 27.93 -7.34 -29.08
N ASP A 751 28.97 -8.13 -29.38
CA ASP A 751 29.14 -8.73 -30.71
C ASP A 751 28.05 -9.77 -31.00
N THR A 752 27.67 -10.56 -29.99
CA THR A 752 26.60 -11.54 -30.09
C THR A 752 25.24 -10.87 -30.28
N ILE A 753 24.94 -9.83 -29.51
CA ILE A 753 23.71 -9.02 -29.63
C ILE A 753 23.62 -8.39 -31.01
N GLN A 754 24.72 -7.83 -31.51
CA GLN A 754 24.74 -7.19 -32.83
C GLN A 754 24.57 -8.20 -33.97
N ARG A 755 25.19 -9.38 -33.88
CA ARG A 755 24.97 -10.47 -34.84
C ARG A 755 23.54 -10.99 -34.80
N LEU A 756 22.95 -11.11 -33.61
CA LEU A 756 21.55 -11.53 -33.44
C LEU A 756 20.60 -10.49 -34.05
N PHE A 757 20.81 -9.21 -33.79
CA PHE A 757 20.02 -8.14 -34.40
C PHE A 757 20.12 -8.16 -35.92
N ASN A 758 21.33 -8.33 -36.46
CA ASN A 758 21.57 -8.43 -37.90
C ASN A 758 20.93 -9.67 -38.53
N ALA A 759 20.89 -10.80 -37.80
CA ALA A 759 20.24 -12.02 -38.25
C ALA A 759 18.71 -11.87 -38.23
N LEU A 760 18.17 -11.07 -37.30
CA LEU A 760 16.75 -10.87 -37.16
C LEU A 760 16.19 -9.77 -38.09
N THR A 761 17.03 -8.83 -38.54
CA THR A 761 16.68 -7.73 -39.45
C THR A 761 16.99 -8.05 -40.93
N VAL A 762 16.24 -7.45 -41.87
CA VAL A 762 16.48 -7.62 -43.31
C VAL A 762 17.49 -6.57 -43.78
N THR A 763 18.62 -6.99 -44.35
CA THR A 763 19.58 -6.06 -44.97
C THR A 763 19.09 -5.59 -46.34
N CYS A 764 18.79 -4.31 -46.50
CA CYS A 764 18.52 -3.71 -47.81
C CYS A 764 19.86 -3.39 -48.50
N GLN A 765 20.08 -3.90 -49.72
CA GLN A 765 21.42 -4.00 -50.33
C GLN A 765 22.12 -2.68 -50.75
N ASP A 766 21.58 -1.48 -50.51
CA ASP A 766 22.15 -0.25 -51.11
C ASP A 766 22.40 0.95 -50.17
N ASN A 767 22.33 0.81 -48.85
CA ASN A 767 22.90 1.81 -47.93
C ASN A 767 22.97 1.23 -46.50
N GLN A 768 24.05 1.52 -45.77
CA GLN A 768 24.31 1.07 -44.39
C GLN A 768 23.34 1.65 -43.34
N MET A 769 22.03 1.55 -43.57
CA MET A 769 21.00 1.98 -42.65
C MET A 769 20.17 0.75 -42.25
N TYR A 770 20.43 0.25 -41.05
CA TYR A 770 19.67 -0.87 -40.47
C TYR A 770 18.20 -0.45 -40.32
N THR A 771 17.29 -1.20 -40.93
CA THR A 771 15.86 -1.04 -40.67
C THR A 771 15.54 -1.49 -39.25
N PRO A 772 14.63 -0.81 -38.53
CA PRO A 772 14.19 -1.26 -37.21
C PRO A 772 13.59 -2.67 -37.31
N LEU A 773 13.81 -3.47 -36.27
CA LEU A 773 13.32 -4.83 -36.18
C LEU A 773 11.80 -4.82 -35.99
N ASP A 774 11.10 -5.59 -36.83
CA ASP A 774 9.65 -5.74 -36.74
C ASP A 774 9.26 -6.45 -35.41
N PRO A 775 8.28 -5.92 -34.66
CA PRO A 775 7.70 -6.54 -33.47
C PRO A 775 7.36 -8.01 -33.62
N GLY A 776 6.60 -8.37 -34.65
CA GLY A 776 6.11 -9.73 -34.85
C GLY A 776 7.24 -10.72 -35.12
N THR A 777 8.27 -10.26 -35.81
CA THR A 777 9.52 -10.99 -35.98
C THR A 777 10.22 -11.33 -34.66
N PHE A 778 10.26 -10.38 -33.71
CA PHE A 778 10.84 -10.61 -32.40
C PHE A 778 9.97 -11.56 -31.56
N THR A 779 8.64 -11.44 -31.66
CA THR A 779 7.67 -12.37 -31.05
C THR A 779 7.96 -13.81 -31.43
N VAL A 780 8.04 -14.09 -32.73
CA VAL A 780 8.25 -15.46 -33.24
C VAL A 780 9.60 -16.01 -32.77
N PHE A 781 10.66 -15.20 -32.80
CA PHE A 781 11.96 -15.60 -32.28
C PHE A 781 11.91 -15.98 -30.78
N TYR A 782 11.23 -15.18 -29.98
CA TYR A 782 11.09 -15.42 -28.54
C TYR A 782 10.25 -16.67 -28.24
N GLU A 783 9.14 -16.86 -28.97
CA GLU A 783 8.32 -18.07 -28.89
C GLU A 783 9.12 -19.33 -29.24
N CYS A 784 9.96 -19.29 -30.28
CA CYS A 784 10.84 -20.41 -30.64
C CYS A 784 11.89 -20.72 -29.55
N LEU A 785 12.40 -19.69 -28.86
CA LEU A 785 13.33 -19.87 -27.74
C LEU A 785 12.63 -20.60 -26.57
N LYS A 786 11.41 -20.16 -26.22
CA LYS A 786 10.58 -20.76 -25.17
C LYS A 786 10.13 -22.17 -25.50
N GLU A 787 9.74 -22.42 -26.75
CA GLU A 787 9.40 -23.75 -27.22
C GLU A 787 10.60 -24.70 -27.06
N ASN A 788 11.82 -24.25 -27.39
CA ASN A 788 13.02 -25.07 -27.24
C ASN A 788 13.35 -25.39 -25.76
N GLU A 789 13.15 -24.45 -24.83
CA GLU A 789 13.24 -24.72 -23.39
C GLU A 789 12.27 -25.84 -22.99
N SER A 790 11.00 -25.74 -23.41
CA SER A 790 9.99 -26.75 -23.09
C SER A 790 10.28 -28.13 -23.70
N THR A 791 10.80 -28.20 -24.93
CA THR A 791 11.14 -29.49 -25.58
C THR A 791 12.34 -30.16 -24.93
N CYS A 792 13.26 -29.38 -24.33
CA CYS A 792 14.39 -29.93 -23.58
C CYS A 792 13.98 -30.51 -22.21
N HIS A 793 12.84 -30.08 -21.65
CA HIS A 793 12.28 -30.63 -20.41
C HIS A 793 11.34 -31.84 -20.62
N GLU A 794 10.89 -32.09 -21.85
CA GLU A 794 9.94 -33.15 -22.20
C GLU A 794 10.46 -34.60 -22.01
N PRO A 795 11.72 -34.97 -22.36
CA PRO A 795 12.15 -36.36 -22.28
C PRO A 795 12.41 -36.79 -20.82
N LYS A 796 11.69 -37.81 -20.35
CA LYS A 796 11.95 -38.50 -19.07
C LYS A 796 13.26 -39.29 -19.16
N ILE A 797 14.39 -38.65 -18.88
CA ILE A 797 15.70 -39.30 -18.84
C ILE A 797 15.87 -40.07 -17.53
N PRO A 798 16.34 -41.33 -17.54
CA PRO A 798 16.62 -42.10 -16.33
C PRO A 798 17.63 -41.42 -15.40
N GLU A 799 17.43 -41.51 -14.08
CA GLU A 799 18.31 -40.91 -13.08
C GLU A 799 19.76 -41.42 -13.19
N GLY A 800 20.72 -40.49 -13.22
CA GLY A 800 22.16 -40.81 -13.30
C GLY A 800 22.76 -40.88 -14.72
N CYS A 801 21.96 -40.73 -15.78
CA CYS A 801 22.46 -40.74 -17.16
C CYS A 801 23.21 -39.47 -17.57
N LEU A 802 22.85 -38.30 -17.01
CA LEU A 802 23.53 -37.02 -17.24
C LEU A 802 24.53 -36.73 -16.11
N GLY A 803 25.71 -36.17 -16.46
CA GLY A 803 26.71 -35.81 -15.46
C GLY A 803 26.33 -34.57 -14.64
N GLU A 804 26.97 -34.37 -13.47
CA GLU A 804 26.83 -33.14 -12.68
C GLU A 804 27.13 -31.91 -13.58
N ASN A 805 26.14 -31.01 -13.70
CA ASN A 805 26.13 -29.81 -14.55
C ASN A 805 26.17 -30.08 -16.08
N GLU A 806 25.54 -31.15 -16.57
CA GLU A 806 25.32 -31.39 -18.00
C GLU A 806 23.88 -31.04 -18.41
N CYS A 807 23.71 -30.00 -19.25
CA CYS A 807 22.41 -29.58 -19.75
C CYS A 807 22.15 -30.07 -21.18
N ILE A 808 20.88 -30.34 -21.48
CA ILE A 808 20.37 -30.60 -22.84
C ILE A 808 20.22 -29.26 -23.56
N LEU A 809 20.77 -29.19 -24.77
CA LEU A 809 20.70 -28.00 -25.62
C LEU A 809 19.64 -28.14 -26.71
N LYS A 810 19.44 -29.37 -27.21
CA LYS A 810 18.45 -29.67 -28.26
C LYS A 810 18.02 -31.12 -28.23
N VAL A 811 16.74 -31.35 -28.53
CA VAL A 811 16.15 -32.68 -28.77
C VAL A 811 15.54 -32.70 -30.18
N SER A 812 15.78 -33.77 -30.94
CA SER A 812 15.22 -33.92 -32.29
C SER A 812 13.78 -34.40 -32.23
N GLN A 813 13.09 -34.29 -33.37
CA GLN A 813 11.89 -35.09 -33.59
C GLN A 813 12.23 -36.59 -33.60
N MET A 814 11.19 -37.43 -33.66
CA MET A 814 11.37 -38.86 -33.82
C MET A 814 12.09 -39.18 -35.14
N ILE A 815 13.27 -39.77 -35.00
CA ILE A 815 14.15 -40.14 -36.11
C ILE A 815 14.36 -41.65 -36.16
N ASP A 816 14.50 -42.13 -37.38
CA ASP A 816 15.05 -43.45 -37.64
C ASP A 816 16.57 -43.37 -37.64
N THR A 817 17.21 -44.43 -37.18
CA THR A 817 18.66 -44.48 -37.04
C THR A 817 19.22 -45.73 -37.70
N ARG A 818 20.46 -45.62 -38.17
CA ARG A 818 21.26 -46.76 -38.63
C ARG A 818 22.59 -46.73 -37.90
N GLY A 819 22.87 -47.80 -37.18
CA GLY A 819 24.07 -47.93 -36.38
C GLY A 819 23.92 -49.08 -35.41
N ARG A 820 25.04 -49.47 -34.82
CA ARG A 820 25.09 -50.52 -33.81
C ARG A 820 25.78 -49.99 -32.57
N PHE A 821 25.29 -50.34 -31.39
CA PHE A 821 25.94 -50.01 -30.12
C PHE A 821 26.16 -51.24 -29.28
N LYS A 822 27.17 -51.18 -28.42
CA LYS A 822 27.45 -52.24 -27.47
C LYS A 822 26.61 -51.98 -26.22
N ASP A 823 25.65 -52.86 -25.97
CA ASP A 823 24.83 -52.78 -24.76
C ASP A 823 25.69 -53.06 -23.53
N VAL A 824 25.51 -52.26 -22.48
CA VAL A 824 26.34 -52.30 -21.26
C VAL A 824 25.99 -53.51 -20.40
N ASP A 825 24.71 -53.91 -20.41
CA ASP A 825 24.21 -55.02 -19.61
C ASP A 825 24.40 -56.37 -20.32
N SER A 826 24.17 -56.45 -21.64
CA SER A 826 24.32 -57.71 -22.40
C SER A 826 25.68 -57.88 -23.08
N GLY A 827 26.48 -56.83 -23.23
CA GLY A 827 27.76 -56.85 -23.95
C GLY A 827 27.65 -57.08 -25.46
N ASN A 828 26.43 -57.29 -25.97
CA ASN A 828 26.13 -57.58 -27.37
C ASN A 828 25.94 -56.30 -28.19
N MET A 829 26.09 -56.46 -29.50
CA MET A 829 25.97 -55.37 -30.45
C MET A 829 24.51 -55.24 -30.93
N GLU A 830 23.78 -54.26 -30.41
CA GLU A 830 22.37 -54.00 -30.72
C GLU A 830 22.18 -52.88 -31.75
N VAL A 831 21.04 -52.87 -32.43
CA VAL A 831 20.67 -51.84 -33.41
C VAL A 831 19.86 -50.75 -32.73
N TYR A 832 20.17 -49.49 -33.02
CA TYR A 832 19.36 -48.38 -32.55
C TYR A 832 17.96 -48.44 -33.20
N GLY A 833 16.91 -48.39 -32.38
CA GLY A 833 15.52 -48.30 -32.85
C GLY A 833 15.13 -46.87 -33.24
N PRO A 834 13.84 -46.62 -33.55
CA PRO A 834 13.32 -45.26 -33.66
C PRO A 834 13.40 -44.54 -32.31
N GLY A 835 13.79 -43.27 -32.33
CA GLY A 835 14.02 -42.51 -31.10
C GLY A 835 14.39 -41.05 -31.37
N ARG A 836 14.85 -40.35 -30.34
CA ARG A 836 15.21 -38.93 -30.44
C ARG A 836 16.71 -38.72 -30.19
N LEU A 837 17.33 -37.88 -31.02
CA LEU A 837 18.70 -37.41 -30.89
C LEU A 837 18.74 -36.26 -29.89
N ILE A 838 19.71 -36.29 -28.98
CA ILE A 838 19.89 -35.30 -27.91
C ILE A 838 21.29 -34.71 -28.03
N LEU A 839 21.39 -33.39 -28.08
CA LEU A 839 22.65 -32.66 -28.01
C LEU A 839 22.85 -32.10 -26.61
N THR A 840 23.99 -32.41 -25.98
CA THR A 840 24.41 -31.80 -24.72
C THR A 840 25.67 -30.95 -24.93
N GLN A 841 26.07 -30.23 -23.88
CA GLN A 841 27.33 -29.49 -23.85
C GLN A 841 28.58 -30.38 -24.00
N ARG A 842 28.46 -31.70 -23.86
CA ARG A 842 29.58 -32.65 -23.78
C ARG A 842 29.56 -33.75 -24.85
N ARG A 843 28.37 -34.18 -25.28
CA ARG A 843 28.19 -35.37 -26.13
C ARG A 843 26.87 -35.33 -26.89
N LEU A 844 26.78 -36.19 -27.89
CA LEU A 844 25.54 -36.58 -28.54
C LEU A 844 25.02 -37.86 -27.88
N CYS A 845 23.73 -37.85 -27.53
CA CYS A 845 23.03 -38.96 -26.91
C CYS A 845 21.80 -39.32 -27.73
N PHE A 846 21.26 -40.53 -27.51
CA PHE A 846 20.06 -41.02 -28.17
C PHE A 846 19.13 -41.65 -27.15
N ILE A 847 17.83 -41.37 -27.26
CA ILE A 847 16.80 -42.03 -26.44
C ILE A 847 15.85 -42.83 -27.31
N CYS A 848 15.71 -44.14 -27.03
CA CYS A 848 14.79 -45.02 -27.73
C CYS A 848 13.36 -44.86 -27.16
N GLU A 849 12.36 -44.60 -28.00
CA GLU A 849 11.00 -44.27 -27.52
C GLU A 849 10.26 -45.47 -26.92
N GLY A 850 10.52 -46.69 -27.42
CA GLY A 850 9.87 -47.91 -26.93
C GLY A 850 10.47 -48.50 -25.64
N THR A 851 11.77 -48.31 -25.40
CA THR A 851 12.48 -48.89 -24.24
C THR A 851 12.93 -47.85 -23.21
N HIS A 852 12.73 -46.55 -23.50
CA HIS A 852 13.27 -45.42 -22.74
C HIS A 852 14.77 -45.53 -22.41
N ARG A 853 15.50 -46.30 -23.22
CA ARG A 853 16.94 -46.54 -23.01
C ARG A 853 17.72 -45.33 -23.52
N PHE A 854 18.60 -44.82 -22.68
CA PHE A 854 19.50 -43.70 -22.98
C PHE A 854 20.87 -44.23 -23.41
N CYS A 855 21.31 -43.88 -24.62
CA CYS A 855 22.56 -44.36 -25.21
C CYS A 855 23.49 -43.19 -25.56
N ASP A 856 24.77 -43.32 -25.25
CA ASP A 856 25.81 -42.38 -25.67
C ASP A 856 26.24 -42.67 -27.11
N ILE A 857 26.10 -41.70 -28.01
CA ILE A 857 26.56 -41.84 -29.40
C ILE A 857 28.05 -41.51 -29.49
N VAL A 858 28.42 -40.28 -29.12
CA VAL A 858 29.80 -39.80 -29.24
C VAL A 858 30.02 -38.57 -28.36
N ARG A 859 31.19 -38.48 -27.72
CA ARG A 859 31.61 -37.25 -27.04
C ARG A 859 32.09 -36.24 -28.06
N LEU A 860 31.83 -34.95 -27.86
CA LEU A 860 32.18 -33.90 -28.82
C LEU A 860 33.68 -33.91 -29.20
N ARG A 861 34.57 -34.23 -28.24
CA ARG A 861 36.04 -34.37 -28.48
C ARG A 861 36.45 -35.56 -29.36
N ASP A 862 35.59 -36.56 -29.44
CA ASP A 862 35.87 -37.83 -30.12
C ASP A 862 35.27 -37.84 -31.54
N ILE A 863 34.61 -36.75 -31.97
CA ILE A 863 34.11 -36.57 -33.33
C ILE A 863 35.30 -36.34 -34.27
N ILE A 864 35.36 -37.10 -35.37
CA ILE A 864 36.36 -36.97 -36.44
C ILE A 864 35.80 -36.15 -37.60
N CYS A 865 34.58 -36.48 -38.02
CA CYS A 865 33.96 -35.93 -39.20
C CYS A 865 32.43 -36.02 -39.06
N LEU A 866 31.75 -35.04 -39.66
CA LEU A 866 30.30 -35.01 -39.87
C LEU A 866 30.07 -34.94 -41.38
N GLU A 867 29.29 -35.86 -41.91
CA GLU A 867 29.02 -35.94 -43.35
C GLU A 867 27.52 -35.85 -43.62
N LYS A 868 27.13 -34.87 -44.45
CA LYS A 868 25.77 -34.76 -44.97
C LYS A 868 25.61 -35.82 -46.05
N SER A 869 24.75 -36.80 -45.81
CA SER A 869 24.46 -37.85 -46.78
C SER A 869 23.00 -37.78 -47.23
N THR A 870 22.76 -38.32 -48.42
CA THR A 870 21.43 -38.47 -49.00
C THR A 870 21.37 -39.89 -49.51
N GLU A 871 20.95 -40.82 -48.66
CA GLU A 871 20.85 -42.23 -49.04
C GLU A 871 19.49 -42.51 -49.69
N GLY A 872 19.48 -43.35 -50.72
CA GLY A 872 18.24 -43.90 -51.28
C GLY A 872 17.85 -45.20 -50.58
N TYR A 873 16.67 -45.71 -50.95
CA TYR A 873 16.17 -47.08 -50.76
C TYR A 873 15.07 -47.26 -49.70
N SER A 874 13.88 -46.76 -50.04
CA SER A 874 12.61 -47.47 -49.83
C SER A 874 12.24 -48.19 -51.13
N ILE A 875 11.43 -49.24 -51.07
CA ILE A 875 10.83 -49.96 -52.22
C ILE A 875 10.10 -48.98 -53.19
N TYR A 876 9.82 -47.75 -52.72
CA TYR A 876 9.20 -46.64 -53.45
C TYR A 876 10.15 -45.47 -53.83
N GLY A 877 11.48 -45.61 -53.72
CA GLY A 877 12.43 -44.66 -54.33
C GLY A 877 12.59 -43.27 -53.68
N LYS A 878 12.11 -43.04 -52.45
CA LYS A 878 12.40 -41.79 -51.73
C LYS A 878 13.86 -41.75 -51.24
N ARG A 879 14.55 -40.64 -51.53
CA ARG A 879 15.86 -40.29 -50.98
C ARG A 879 15.65 -39.59 -49.64
N GLU A 880 16.30 -40.08 -48.58
CA GLU A 880 16.17 -39.50 -47.24
C GLU A 880 17.48 -38.82 -46.84
N ASN A 881 17.35 -37.61 -46.30
CA ASN A 881 18.47 -36.81 -45.83
C ASN A 881 18.93 -37.34 -44.47
N SER A 882 20.19 -37.77 -44.39
CA SER A 882 20.76 -38.33 -43.17
C SER A 882 22.07 -37.66 -42.79
N LEU A 883 22.39 -37.65 -41.50
CA LEU A 883 23.64 -37.15 -40.96
C LEU A 883 24.49 -38.32 -40.46
N LYS A 884 25.69 -38.49 -41.03
CA LYS A 884 26.66 -39.51 -40.60
C LYS A 884 27.66 -38.90 -39.64
N ILE A 885 27.88 -39.58 -38.51
CA ILE A 885 28.76 -39.15 -37.43
C ILE A 885 29.87 -40.17 -37.27
N TYR A 886 31.13 -39.72 -37.36
CA TYR A 886 32.32 -40.58 -37.26
C TYR A 886 33.07 -40.32 -35.94
N SER A 887 33.47 -41.38 -35.22
CA SER A 887 34.10 -41.31 -33.90
C SER A 887 35.48 -42.02 -33.84
N LYS A 888 36.37 -41.55 -32.96
CA LYS A 888 37.71 -42.11 -32.68
C LYS A 888 37.73 -43.41 -31.88
N VAL A 889 36.60 -43.84 -31.29
CA VAL A 889 36.58 -44.82 -30.21
C VAL A 889 36.61 -46.29 -30.69
N MET A 890 36.54 -46.57 -32.00
CA MET A 890 36.61 -47.95 -32.52
C MET A 890 37.47 -48.06 -33.79
N ASP A 891 38.44 -48.98 -33.77
CA ASP A 891 39.53 -49.19 -34.74
C ASP A 891 39.12 -49.70 -36.15
N THR A 892 37.94 -49.36 -36.67
CA THR A 892 37.58 -49.73 -38.06
C THR A 892 36.73 -48.66 -38.73
N THR A 893 37.11 -48.30 -39.96
CA THR A 893 36.46 -47.35 -40.89
C THR A 893 35.08 -47.82 -41.37
N GLN A 894 34.12 -47.95 -40.46
CA GLN A 894 32.69 -48.08 -40.78
C GLN A 894 31.88 -47.16 -39.87
N VAL A 895 30.89 -46.49 -40.47
CA VAL A 895 30.04 -45.43 -39.91
C VAL A 895 29.58 -45.71 -38.46
N VAL A 896 29.79 -44.75 -37.56
CA VAL A 896 29.51 -44.95 -36.11
C VAL A 896 28.03 -44.71 -35.77
N PHE A 897 27.39 -43.71 -36.38
CA PHE A 897 25.95 -43.48 -36.22
C PHE A 897 25.40 -42.67 -37.40
N THR A 898 24.27 -43.11 -37.98
CA THR A 898 23.55 -42.39 -39.03
C THR A 898 22.17 -42.00 -38.53
N ALA A 899 21.92 -40.69 -38.43
CA ALA A 899 20.63 -40.13 -38.04
C ALA A 899 19.82 -39.74 -39.28
N ILE A 900 18.63 -40.30 -39.49
CA ILE A 900 17.74 -39.93 -40.60
C ILE A 900 16.88 -38.74 -40.16
N LEU A 901 17.43 -37.54 -40.36
CA LEU A 901 16.88 -36.29 -39.88
C LEU A 901 15.91 -35.61 -40.86
N LYS A 902 15.77 -36.14 -42.09
CA LYS A 902 14.85 -35.59 -43.12
C LYS A 902 15.14 -34.09 -43.36
N GLU A 903 14.17 -33.21 -43.09
CA GLU A 903 14.30 -31.76 -43.26
C GLU A 903 15.27 -31.16 -42.23
N GLU A 904 15.49 -31.86 -41.11
CA GLU A 904 16.27 -31.40 -39.98
C GLU A 904 17.80 -31.52 -40.17
N ARG A 905 18.25 -32.25 -41.21
CA ARG A 905 19.68 -32.58 -41.42
C ARG A 905 20.58 -31.35 -41.42
N ASN A 906 20.19 -30.31 -42.15
CA ASN A 906 21.07 -29.17 -42.37
C ASN A 906 21.26 -28.34 -41.10
N TYR A 907 20.21 -28.17 -40.30
CA TYR A 907 20.31 -27.40 -39.07
C TYR A 907 21.05 -28.20 -37.98
N TRP A 908 20.79 -29.51 -37.82
CA TRP A 908 21.53 -30.35 -36.87
C TRP A 908 23.02 -30.38 -37.18
N PHE A 909 23.39 -30.43 -38.47
CA PHE A 909 24.78 -30.29 -38.88
C PHE A 909 25.40 -28.99 -38.35
N THR A 910 24.70 -27.86 -38.48
CA THR A 910 25.18 -26.56 -37.98
C THR A 910 25.31 -26.55 -36.46
N LEU A 911 24.29 -27.00 -35.72
CA LEU A 911 24.30 -27.02 -34.25
C LEU A 911 25.44 -27.89 -33.69
N ILE A 912 25.63 -29.09 -34.26
CA ILE A 912 26.71 -29.99 -33.85
C ILE A 912 28.08 -29.40 -34.21
N THR A 913 28.20 -28.76 -35.38
CA THR A 913 29.46 -28.12 -35.81
C THR A 913 29.85 -26.96 -34.90
N GLU A 914 28.88 -26.14 -34.46
CA GLU A 914 29.12 -25.03 -33.52
C GLU A 914 29.62 -25.57 -32.16
N MET A 915 28.91 -26.54 -31.57
CA MET A 915 29.34 -27.19 -30.33
C MET A 915 30.71 -27.87 -30.45
N TRP A 916 30.95 -28.54 -31.58
CA TRP A 916 32.21 -29.24 -31.83
C TRP A 916 33.37 -28.25 -31.97
N SER A 917 33.17 -27.16 -32.69
CA SER A 917 34.17 -26.10 -32.85
C SER A 917 34.48 -25.41 -31.53
N GLY A 918 33.46 -25.05 -30.74
CA GLY A 918 33.64 -24.50 -29.40
C GLY A 918 34.38 -25.44 -28.46
N LYS A 919 34.16 -26.76 -28.60
CA LYS A 919 34.88 -27.77 -27.83
C LYS A 919 36.35 -27.88 -28.23
N LEU A 920 36.66 -27.84 -29.53
CA LEU A 920 38.04 -27.84 -30.03
C LEU A 920 38.81 -26.60 -29.55
N MET A 921 38.20 -25.42 -29.67
CA MET A 921 38.81 -24.17 -29.21
C MET A 921 38.99 -24.15 -27.68
N SER A 922 38.03 -24.66 -26.92
CA SER A 922 38.17 -24.80 -25.45
C SER A 922 39.36 -25.67 -25.05
N GLU A 923 39.69 -26.71 -25.81
CA GLU A 923 40.85 -27.56 -25.55
C GLU A 923 42.17 -26.90 -25.96
N GLU A 924 42.17 -26.18 -27.09
CA GLU A 924 43.34 -25.45 -27.58
C GLU A 924 43.73 -24.28 -26.65
N TYR A 925 42.75 -23.47 -26.26
CA TYR A 925 42.96 -22.29 -25.41
C TYR A 925 42.84 -22.58 -23.90
N LYS A 926 42.48 -23.81 -23.52
CA LYS A 926 42.21 -24.24 -22.12
C LYS A 926 41.18 -23.37 -21.41
N ASP A 927 40.24 -22.80 -22.15
CA ASP A 927 39.19 -21.94 -21.62
C ASP A 927 37.85 -22.71 -21.61
N PRO A 928 37.31 -23.09 -20.43
CA PRO A 928 36.00 -23.73 -20.33
C PRO A 928 34.84 -22.79 -20.67
N GLY A 929 35.04 -21.46 -20.66
CA GLY A 929 34.03 -20.46 -21.03
C GLY A 929 33.60 -20.57 -22.49
N LEU A 930 34.49 -21.02 -23.38
CA LEU A 930 34.19 -21.21 -24.81
C LEU A 930 33.10 -22.28 -25.06
N ILE A 931 33.01 -23.29 -24.20
CA ILE A 931 31.94 -24.30 -24.29
C ILE A 931 30.59 -23.69 -23.89
N GLN A 932 30.58 -22.83 -22.86
CA GLN A 932 29.37 -22.12 -22.43
C GLN A 932 28.91 -21.13 -23.51
N GLN A 933 29.84 -20.45 -24.17
CA GLN A 933 29.54 -19.57 -25.29
C GLN A 933 28.98 -20.34 -26.49
N ALA A 934 29.59 -21.46 -26.86
CA ALA A 934 29.09 -22.32 -27.94
C ALA A 934 27.68 -22.87 -27.62
N ALA A 935 27.42 -23.25 -26.36
CA ALA A 935 26.11 -23.68 -25.92
C ALA A 935 25.05 -22.57 -26.05
N LYS A 936 25.39 -21.33 -25.67
CA LYS A 936 24.52 -20.16 -25.90
C LYS A 936 24.27 -19.94 -27.39
N ASN A 937 25.33 -19.94 -28.21
CA ASN A 937 25.21 -19.77 -29.66
C ASN A 937 24.27 -20.81 -30.28
N VAL A 938 24.36 -22.07 -29.85
CA VAL A 938 23.51 -23.17 -30.36
C VAL A 938 22.04 -22.94 -30.05
N ILE A 939 21.70 -22.49 -28.84
CA ILE A 939 20.32 -22.16 -28.46
C ILE A 939 19.80 -20.99 -29.31
N LEU A 940 20.62 -19.96 -29.53
CA LEU A 940 20.25 -18.80 -30.35
C LEU A 940 20.08 -19.18 -31.82
N ILE A 941 21.01 -19.98 -32.38
CA ILE A 941 20.95 -20.44 -33.77
C ILE A 941 19.69 -21.29 -33.99
N ASP A 942 19.33 -22.17 -33.05
CA ASP A 942 18.11 -22.98 -33.14
C ASP A 942 16.85 -22.10 -33.19
N ALA A 943 16.76 -21.10 -32.31
CA ALA A 943 15.64 -20.17 -32.28
C ALA A 943 15.56 -19.29 -33.55
N VAL A 944 16.70 -18.87 -34.10
CA VAL A 944 16.74 -18.06 -35.34
C VAL A 944 16.39 -18.90 -36.57
N ILE A 945 16.80 -20.17 -36.66
CA ILE A 945 16.52 -21.04 -37.82
C ILE A 945 15.07 -21.50 -37.87
N LYS A 946 14.40 -21.62 -36.70
CA LYS A 946 13.00 -22.04 -36.61
C LYS A 946 12.00 -20.95 -36.99
N ARG A 947 12.38 -19.68 -36.82
CA ARG A 947 11.63 -18.53 -37.32
C ARG A 947 11.61 -18.54 -38.85
#